data_AF-R4KH89-F1
#
_entry.id   AF-R4KH89-F1
#
_cell.length_a   1.000
_cell.length_b   1.000
_cell.length_c   1.000
_cell.angle_alpha   90.00
_cell.angle_beta   90.00
_cell.angle_gamma   90.00
#
_symmetry.space_group_name_H-M   'P 1'
#
loop_
_entity.id
_entity.type
_entity.pdbx_description
1 polymer ?
#
loop_
_entity_poly.entity_id
_entity_poly.type
_entity_poly.pdbx_seq_one_letter_code
_entity_poly.pdbx_strand_id
1 'polypeptide(L)'
;MMKFGKYNTVLKVSAVVCLTILSVMISNGIKGADGHMAFQFRSPAVWAGEATEISEQMGNDAKLQQAIDLVTSMRKDFPNENGTREMWVKTGGKLGNVRCILETKGVSKGAEQYEVTLTKKWDVTVNAVQPVSYWKYIVVGERVELVEFLNNDDAVVTMNAAKMAELYAEAATPAEKMQLIILQARWAISRLTGAERDQLISWLEDLSRNDDNGAVRQAALGVLYHTGKKDALSRLVREVEANGVAWEGRIPHFGMDWRLLYEIYQNYPASYLARGMVAYEKVRGESYFAITRAAEEEDPYARMPDYEHGDQQYDPDREIPGWESFLEEFSGHPAADDAAYRLARCYEIKGRWQDALQTLQRALNLPDGDIRYHVTGRITYILDVRMTGSQLAELSAEEPEPVIQQMSRYTLAVKTLRNEEYRKAAFMLEEFLTDLQSGAVSASLPPFLSTGSIRGAEYDFAGAVEKQLEQAKKLADLQEAREKSQDPADLYNLAAAIFHDQNIYYNHLWAGNRQYFNWLGYVLDSYYSGDGKGPAEMAGFAREMINYCHSARLFEEVYNNPAAASELKAKALFSLGLSRLGIYNWGEDAFVAFDREELKEEIIDTFEKFVQEFPSSTMADDALLALADLSNRRDYLDRIFSDYPQGDVIPKAEVLLEKEALLEKMRSPYYRPEYRH
;
A
#
# COMPACT_ATOMS: atom_id res chain seq x y z
N MET A 1 6.09 10.92 46.90
CA MET A 1 5.97 9.56 47.46
C MET A 1 4.57 9.03 47.16
N MET A 2 4.38 8.44 45.98
CA MET A 2 3.12 7.82 45.54
C MET A 2 3.49 6.61 44.66
N LYS A 3 2.83 5.48 44.94
CA LYS A 3 3.19 4.14 44.47
C LYS A 3 2.75 3.95 43.00
N PHE A 4 3.70 3.61 42.13
CA PHE A 4 3.43 3.07 40.80
C PHE A 4 3.09 1.58 40.88
N GLY A 5 1.92 1.20 40.38
CA GLY A 5 1.45 -0.18 40.26
C GLY A 5 1.54 -0.67 38.81
N LYS A 6 2.47 -1.60 38.59
CA LYS A 6 2.59 -2.63 37.55
C LYS A 6 1.66 -2.58 36.32
N TYR A 7 2.22 -2.18 35.18
CA TYR A 7 1.92 -2.75 33.86
C TYR A 7 3.24 -3.06 33.16
N ASN A 8 3.66 -4.32 33.16
CA ASN A 8 4.84 -4.76 32.41
C ASN A 8 4.80 -6.28 32.17
N THR A 9 3.98 -6.77 31.24
CA THR A 9 4.03 -8.18 30.79
C THR A 9 3.44 -8.41 29.38
N VAL A 10 3.71 -7.52 28.42
CA VAL A 10 3.45 -7.81 26.98
C VAL A 10 4.66 -7.48 26.09
N LEU A 11 5.66 -6.74 26.59
CA LEU A 11 6.80 -6.29 25.80
C LEU A 11 8.09 -7.11 26.06
N LYS A 12 8.06 -8.45 25.91
CA LYS A 12 9.30 -9.28 25.96
C LYS A 12 9.37 -10.47 25.00
N VAL A 13 8.34 -10.75 24.19
CA VAL A 13 8.39 -11.92 23.28
C VAL A 13 8.89 -11.55 21.88
N SER A 14 8.75 -10.30 21.43
CA SER A 14 9.21 -9.89 20.09
C SER A 14 10.70 -9.53 19.98
N ALA A 15 11.41 -9.36 21.10
CA ALA A 15 12.83 -8.97 21.11
C ALA A 15 13.82 -10.15 21.04
N VAL A 16 13.37 -11.39 21.24
CA VAL A 16 14.27 -12.57 21.25
C VAL A 16 14.35 -13.25 19.88
N VAL A 17 13.34 -13.07 19.02
CA VAL A 17 13.30 -13.68 17.67
C VAL A 17 14.10 -12.87 16.64
N CYS A 18 14.19 -11.55 16.77
CA CYS A 18 14.97 -10.72 15.85
C CYS A 18 16.50 -10.75 16.08
N LEU A 19 16.95 -11.16 17.28
CA LEU A 19 18.39 -11.26 17.58
C LEU A 19 19.02 -12.63 17.21
N THR A 20 18.21 -13.66 16.97
CA THR A 20 18.71 -14.97 16.52
C THR A 20 18.95 -15.01 15.01
N ILE A 21 18.16 -14.26 14.23
CA ILE A 21 18.27 -14.20 12.76
C ILE A 21 19.54 -13.44 12.32
N LEU A 22 19.99 -12.44 13.11
CA LEU A 22 21.24 -11.72 12.82
C LEU A 22 22.50 -12.54 13.18
N SER A 23 22.41 -13.49 14.11
CA SER A 23 23.56 -14.31 14.55
C SER A 23 23.85 -15.51 13.62
N VAL A 24 22.82 -15.99 12.90
CA VAL A 24 22.96 -17.12 11.96
C VAL A 24 23.52 -16.67 10.59
N MET A 25 23.37 -15.40 10.21
CA MET A 25 23.95 -14.87 8.97
C MET A 25 25.42 -14.44 9.10
N ILE A 26 25.95 -14.27 10.32
CA ILE A 26 27.37 -13.92 10.55
C ILE A 26 28.26 -15.16 10.73
N SER A 27 27.69 -16.35 10.99
CA SER A 27 28.47 -17.55 11.35
C SER A 27 28.73 -18.55 10.21
N ASN A 28 28.22 -18.34 8.99
CA ASN A 28 28.44 -19.26 7.84
C ASN A 28 29.58 -18.85 6.89
N GLY A 29 30.52 -18.03 7.37
CA GLY A 29 31.60 -17.46 6.57
C GLY A 29 33.02 -17.73 7.07
N ILE A 30 33.34 -18.84 7.74
CA ILE A 30 34.75 -19.23 8.00
C ILE A 30 34.92 -20.75 7.92
N LYS A 31 35.58 -21.24 6.86
CA LYS A 31 36.21 -22.57 6.82
C LYS A 31 37.65 -22.45 7.34
N GLY A 32 38.05 -23.36 8.22
CA GLY A 32 39.46 -23.57 8.56
C GLY A 32 39.72 -24.67 9.59
N ALA A 33 40.18 -25.82 9.07
CA ALA A 33 41.15 -26.76 9.63
C ALA A 33 40.76 -27.80 10.72
N ASP A 34 40.87 -29.06 10.27
CA ASP A 34 41.61 -30.20 10.85
C ASP A 34 41.10 -30.98 12.07
N GLY A 35 41.07 -32.31 11.91
CA GLY A 35 41.15 -33.25 13.04
C GLY A 35 40.57 -34.65 12.82
N HIS A 36 41.42 -35.60 12.41
CA HIS A 36 41.19 -37.04 12.24
C HIS A 36 40.55 -37.79 13.43
N MET A 37 39.74 -38.82 13.18
CA MET A 37 40.18 -40.25 13.20
C MET A 37 39.01 -41.24 13.06
N ALA A 38 39.30 -42.31 12.32
CA ALA A 38 38.42 -43.41 11.96
C ALA A 38 38.23 -44.44 13.08
N PHE A 39 37.10 -45.18 13.06
CA PHE A 39 37.12 -46.62 13.27
C PHE A 39 35.99 -47.30 12.48
N GLN A 40 36.38 -48.24 11.62
CA GLN A 40 35.49 -49.18 10.93
C GLN A 40 35.04 -50.28 11.90
N PHE A 41 33.77 -50.66 11.86
CA PHE A 41 33.33 -52.04 12.04
C PHE A 41 32.23 -52.37 11.02
N ARG A 42 32.41 -53.49 10.31
CA ARG A 42 31.44 -54.06 9.36
C ARG A 42 30.33 -54.83 10.08
N SER A 43 29.17 -54.83 9.42
CA SER A 43 27.82 -55.26 9.80
C SER A 43 27.63 -56.71 10.26
N PRO A 44 26.44 -57.02 10.78
CA PRO A 44 25.58 -57.97 10.06
C PRO A 44 24.20 -57.36 9.76
N ALA A 45 23.92 -57.25 8.47
CA ALA A 45 22.63 -56.87 7.93
C ALA A 45 21.72 -58.10 7.92
N VAL A 46 20.73 -58.20 8.82
CA VAL A 46 19.47 -58.93 8.58
C VAL A 46 18.31 -58.39 9.46
N TRP A 47 18.21 -57.10 9.78
CA TRP A 47 17.02 -56.53 10.49
C TRP A 47 16.71 -55.07 10.08
N ALA A 48 17.18 -54.61 8.91
CA ALA A 48 17.17 -53.19 8.55
C ALA A 48 15.90 -52.70 7.83
N GLY A 49 15.05 -53.60 7.31
CA GLY A 49 13.87 -53.22 6.53
C GLY A 49 12.71 -52.68 7.37
N GLU A 50 12.35 -53.37 8.46
CA GLU A 50 11.24 -52.94 9.32
C GLU A 50 11.62 -51.77 10.25
N ALA A 51 12.90 -51.64 10.65
CA ALA A 51 13.34 -50.57 11.53
C ALA A 51 13.47 -49.20 10.82
N THR A 52 13.74 -49.17 9.51
CA THR A 52 13.80 -47.91 8.75
C THR A 52 12.42 -47.39 8.38
N GLU A 53 11.47 -48.25 7.99
CA GLU A 53 10.09 -47.85 7.75
C GLU A 53 9.42 -47.31 9.03
N ILE A 54 9.65 -47.94 10.19
CA ILE A 54 9.14 -47.44 11.48
C ILE A 54 9.79 -46.10 11.85
N SER A 55 11.11 -45.93 11.63
CA SER A 55 11.81 -44.67 11.93
C SER A 55 11.38 -43.52 11.02
N GLU A 56 11.10 -43.79 9.75
CA GLU A 56 10.65 -42.79 8.78
C GLU A 56 9.19 -42.42 9.02
N GLN A 57 8.35 -43.40 9.36
CA GLN A 57 6.97 -43.18 9.76
C GLN A 57 6.87 -42.35 11.06
N MET A 58 7.69 -42.66 12.07
CA MET A 58 7.78 -41.86 13.31
C MET A 58 8.27 -40.42 13.06
N GLY A 59 9.17 -40.22 12.09
CA GLY A 59 9.63 -38.89 11.68
C GLY A 59 8.54 -38.08 10.97
N ASN A 60 7.73 -38.74 10.13
CA ASN A 60 6.62 -38.10 9.43
C ASN A 60 5.47 -37.75 10.39
N ASP A 61 5.17 -38.59 11.37
CA ASP A 61 4.13 -38.31 12.37
C ASP A 61 4.51 -37.12 13.27
N ALA A 62 5.78 -37.00 13.67
CA ALA A 62 6.27 -35.86 14.45
C ALA A 62 6.21 -34.54 13.67
N LYS A 63 6.57 -34.56 12.39
CA LYS A 63 6.48 -33.39 11.51
C LYS A 63 5.03 -33.02 11.19
N LEU A 64 4.15 -34.01 11.02
CA LEU A 64 2.71 -33.78 10.86
C LEU A 64 2.12 -33.12 12.11
N GLN A 65 2.49 -33.60 13.29
CA GLN A 65 2.08 -33.01 14.56
C GLN A 65 2.54 -31.55 14.67
N GLN A 66 3.80 -31.26 14.30
CA GLN A 66 4.30 -29.88 14.25
C GLN A 66 3.49 -28.99 13.29
N ALA A 67 3.10 -29.50 12.12
CA ALA A 67 2.25 -28.76 11.18
C ALA A 67 0.86 -28.47 11.77
N ILE A 68 0.27 -29.43 12.49
CA ILE A 68 -1.00 -29.24 13.21
C ILE A 68 -0.85 -28.19 14.32
N ASP A 69 0.23 -28.24 15.10
CA ASP A 69 0.48 -27.28 16.17
C ASP A 69 0.64 -25.84 15.62
N LEU A 70 1.35 -25.67 14.51
CA LEU A 70 1.47 -24.37 13.81
C LEU A 70 0.09 -23.82 13.43
N VAL A 71 -0.76 -24.64 12.80
CA VAL A 71 -2.09 -24.22 12.34
C VAL A 71 -3.03 -23.93 13.52
N THR A 72 -3.03 -24.78 14.53
CA THR A 72 -3.91 -24.66 15.70
C THR A 72 -3.45 -23.57 16.67
N SER A 73 -2.18 -23.15 16.63
CA SER A 73 -1.71 -21.95 17.34
C SER A 73 -2.41 -20.67 16.85
N MET A 74 -2.80 -20.63 15.57
CA MET A 74 -3.59 -19.55 14.95
C MET A 74 -5.09 -19.70 15.21
N ARG A 75 -5.58 -20.92 15.50
CA ARG A 75 -6.99 -21.24 15.79
C ARG A 75 -7.11 -22.16 17.01
N LYS A 76 -6.93 -21.56 18.19
CA LYS A 76 -6.83 -22.24 19.50
C LYS A 76 -8.12 -22.98 19.92
N ASP A 77 -9.21 -22.72 19.22
CA ASP A 77 -10.47 -23.41 19.39
C ASP A 77 -10.47 -24.81 18.76
N PHE A 78 -9.47 -25.22 17.98
CA PHE A 78 -9.39 -26.59 17.43
C PHE A 78 -8.54 -27.54 18.29
N PRO A 79 -8.77 -28.87 18.21
CA PRO A 79 -7.84 -29.86 18.73
C PRO A 79 -6.44 -29.63 18.15
N ASN A 80 -5.42 -29.68 18.98
CA ASN A 80 -4.02 -29.58 18.55
C ASN A 80 -3.46 -30.92 18.04
N GLU A 81 -4.29 -31.92 17.84
CA GLU A 81 -3.92 -33.24 17.28
C GLU A 81 -5.01 -33.69 16.31
N ASN A 82 -4.74 -34.73 15.53
CA ASN A 82 -5.76 -35.35 14.69
C ASN A 82 -6.92 -35.87 15.54
N GLY A 83 -8.11 -35.31 15.36
CA GLY A 83 -9.26 -35.72 16.15
C GLY A 83 -10.37 -34.68 16.20
N THR A 84 -11.29 -34.90 17.12
CA THR A 84 -12.47 -34.06 17.31
C THR A 84 -12.60 -33.57 18.74
N ARG A 85 -13.05 -32.33 18.92
CA ARG A 85 -13.44 -31.76 20.22
C ARG A 85 -14.84 -31.20 20.12
N GLU A 86 -15.70 -31.59 21.06
CA GLU A 86 -16.99 -30.97 21.24
C GLU A 86 -16.85 -29.70 22.10
N MET A 87 -17.57 -28.65 21.72
CA MET A 87 -17.72 -27.46 22.56
C MET A 87 -19.14 -26.90 22.47
N TRP A 88 -19.54 -26.15 23.48
CA TRP A 88 -20.80 -25.40 23.48
C TRP A 88 -20.51 -23.94 23.18
N VAL A 89 -21.10 -23.42 22.11
CA VAL A 89 -20.94 -22.02 21.70
C VAL A 89 -22.25 -21.29 21.99
N LYS A 90 -22.16 -20.15 22.67
CA LYS A 90 -23.29 -19.25 22.88
C LYS A 90 -23.56 -18.51 21.56
N THR A 91 -24.67 -18.84 20.89
CA THR A 91 -25.00 -18.35 19.54
C THR A 91 -25.94 -17.14 19.53
N GLY A 92 -26.56 -16.83 20.67
CA GLY A 92 -27.63 -15.84 20.77
C GLY A 92 -28.98 -16.37 20.28
N GLY A 93 -30.06 -15.60 20.45
CA GLY A 93 -31.38 -15.98 19.95
C GLY A 93 -32.00 -17.23 20.56
N LYS A 94 -32.99 -17.80 19.85
CA LYS A 94 -33.72 -19.03 20.25
C LYS A 94 -32.85 -20.27 20.31
N LEU A 95 -31.70 -20.26 19.63
CA LEU A 95 -30.78 -21.39 19.58
C LEU A 95 -29.97 -21.53 20.89
N GLY A 96 -29.78 -20.44 21.64
CA GLY A 96 -29.07 -20.48 22.93
C GLY A 96 -27.64 -20.96 22.79
N ASN A 97 -27.27 -21.95 23.59
CA ASN A 97 -25.99 -22.64 23.46
C ASN A 97 -26.15 -23.78 22.45
N VAL A 98 -25.42 -23.71 21.35
CA VAL A 98 -25.40 -24.75 20.32
C VAL A 98 -24.13 -25.57 20.48
N ARG A 99 -24.27 -26.89 20.48
CA ARG A 99 -23.13 -27.80 20.44
C ARG A 99 -22.46 -27.69 19.06
N CYS A 100 -21.14 -27.60 19.02
CA CYS A 100 -20.39 -27.75 17.78
C CYS A 100 -19.26 -28.77 17.94
N ILE A 101 -18.94 -29.44 16.84
CA ILE A 101 -17.88 -30.43 16.74
C ILE A 101 -16.77 -29.81 15.91
N LEU A 102 -15.60 -29.66 16.52
CA LEU A 102 -14.40 -29.12 15.92
C LEU A 102 -13.50 -30.30 15.57
N GLU A 103 -13.08 -30.40 14.33
CA GLU A 103 -12.29 -31.50 13.80
C GLU A 103 -10.99 -30.94 13.23
N THR A 104 -9.87 -31.51 13.63
CA THR A 104 -8.55 -31.25 13.06
C THR A 104 -8.11 -32.50 12.31
N LYS A 105 -7.75 -32.33 11.04
CA LYS A 105 -7.26 -33.39 10.18
C LYS A 105 -6.03 -32.94 9.40
N GLY A 106 -4.88 -33.47 9.79
CA GLY A 106 -3.61 -33.34 9.10
C GLY A 106 -3.31 -34.57 8.21
N VAL A 107 -2.80 -34.32 7.01
CA VAL A 107 -2.40 -35.35 6.03
C VAL A 107 -1.05 -34.96 5.41
N SER A 108 -0.08 -35.88 5.37
CA SER A 108 1.17 -35.66 4.63
C SER A 108 0.91 -35.68 3.11
N LYS A 109 1.46 -34.71 2.38
CA LYS A 109 1.42 -34.60 0.91
C LYS A 109 2.78 -34.84 0.26
N GLY A 110 3.82 -35.11 1.05
CA GLY A 110 5.21 -35.30 0.63
C GLY A 110 6.17 -35.20 1.82
N ALA A 111 7.48 -35.28 1.57
CA ALA A 111 8.50 -35.33 2.62
C ALA A 111 8.51 -34.09 3.57
N GLU A 112 8.05 -32.94 3.07
CA GLU A 112 8.07 -31.67 3.82
C GLU A 112 6.80 -30.82 3.64
N GLN A 113 5.74 -31.41 3.06
CA GLN A 113 4.49 -30.70 2.82
C GLN A 113 3.33 -31.41 3.51
N TYR A 114 2.57 -30.65 4.30
CA TYR A 114 1.44 -31.15 5.07
C TYR A 114 0.20 -30.33 4.75
N GLU A 115 -0.95 -30.99 4.66
CA GLU A 115 -2.26 -30.36 4.55
C GLU A 115 -2.97 -30.49 5.88
N VAL A 116 -3.37 -29.38 6.49
CA VAL A 116 -4.15 -29.36 7.74
C VAL A 116 -5.50 -28.75 7.47
N THR A 117 -6.55 -29.54 7.69
CA THR A 117 -7.95 -29.10 7.56
C THR A 117 -8.59 -28.99 8.94
N LEU A 118 -9.13 -27.82 9.23
CA LEU A 118 -9.92 -27.53 10.41
C LEU A 118 -11.39 -27.47 10.00
N THR A 119 -12.27 -28.27 10.60
CA THR A 119 -13.71 -28.32 10.29
C THR A 119 -14.56 -28.07 11.52
N LYS A 120 -15.50 -27.15 11.45
CA LYS A 120 -16.46 -26.84 12.53
C LYS A 120 -17.87 -27.18 12.06
N LYS A 121 -18.46 -28.21 12.66
CA LYS A 121 -19.82 -28.69 12.37
C LYS A 121 -20.74 -28.22 13.49
N TRP A 122 -21.78 -27.49 13.14
CA TRP A 122 -22.75 -27.02 14.13
C TRP A 122 -23.88 -28.04 14.29
N ASP A 123 -24.21 -28.40 15.53
CA ASP A 123 -25.29 -29.35 15.83
C ASP A 123 -26.67 -28.66 15.84
N VAL A 124 -26.96 -27.97 14.74
CA VAL A 124 -28.20 -27.26 14.49
C VAL A 124 -28.48 -27.25 12.99
N THR A 125 -29.74 -27.18 12.62
CA THR A 125 -30.17 -27.02 11.23
C THR A 125 -30.71 -25.60 11.04
N VAL A 126 -30.17 -24.88 10.08
CA VAL A 126 -30.62 -23.54 9.67
C VAL A 126 -31.09 -23.63 8.23
N ASN A 127 -32.37 -23.31 7.98
CA ASN A 127 -32.99 -23.44 6.66
C ASN A 127 -32.82 -24.84 6.03
N ALA A 128 -33.05 -25.90 6.82
CA ALA A 128 -32.88 -27.30 6.42
C ALA A 128 -31.42 -27.72 6.08
N VAL A 129 -30.42 -26.88 6.33
CA VAL A 129 -29.00 -27.18 6.11
C VAL A 129 -28.25 -27.14 7.45
N GLN A 130 -27.36 -28.10 7.67
CA GLN A 130 -26.42 -28.06 8.79
C GLN A 130 -25.24 -27.16 8.45
N PRO A 131 -24.99 -26.07 9.19
CA PRO A 131 -23.85 -25.20 8.90
C PRO A 131 -22.53 -25.91 9.20
N VAL A 132 -21.63 -25.89 8.22
CA VAL A 132 -20.28 -26.44 8.34
C VAL A 132 -19.29 -25.40 7.84
N SER A 133 -18.32 -25.06 8.67
CA SER A 133 -17.19 -24.20 8.30
C SER A 133 -15.94 -25.06 8.16
N TYR A 134 -15.06 -24.74 7.22
CA TYR A 134 -13.75 -25.38 7.12
C TYR A 134 -12.67 -24.42 6.64
N TRP A 135 -11.43 -24.72 7.05
CA TRP A 135 -10.21 -24.01 6.64
C TRP A 135 -9.15 -25.05 6.32
N LYS A 136 -8.61 -25.00 5.10
CA LYS A 136 -7.54 -25.89 4.64
C LYS A 136 -6.26 -25.09 4.48
N TYR A 137 -5.22 -25.57 5.13
CA TYR A 137 -3.89 -24.98 5.14
C TYR A 137 -2.88 -25.93 4.49
N ILE A 138 -1.89 -25.35 3.80
CA ILE A 138 -0.66 -26.04 3.41
C ILE A 138 0.47 -25.55 4.30
N VAL A 139 1.23 -26.48 4.86
CA VAL A 139 2.37 -26.22 5.73
C VAL A 139 3.63 -26.79 5.09
N VAL A 140 4.65 -25.94 4.91
CA VAL A 140 5.98 -26.31 4.41
C VAL A 140 7.03 -25.71 5.34
N GLY A 141 7.71 -26.57 6.11
CA GLY A 141 8.55 -26.11 7.22
C GLY A 141 7.75 -25.28 8.22
N GLU A 142 8.14 -24.02 8.44
CA GLU A 142 7.46 -23.08 9.33
C GLU A 142 6.43 -22.18 8.61
N ARG A 143 6.36 -22.26 7.28
CA ARG A 143 5.41 -21.45 6.50
C ARG A 143 4.04 -22.12 6.48
N VAL A 144 3.01 -21.35 6.80
CA VAL A 144 1.61 -21.76 6.74
C VAL A 144 0.86 -20.90 5.74
N GLU A 145 0.14 -21.52 4.81
CA GLU A 145 -0.64 -20.85 3.78
C GLU A 145 -2.09 -21.34 3.77
N LEU A 146 -3.06 -20.42 3.88
CA LEU A 146 -4.48 -20.75 3.74
C LEU A 146 -4.83 -20.87 2.26
N VAL A 147 -5.21 -22.07 1.82
CA VAL A 147 -5.47 -22.35 0.39
C VAL A 147 -6.95 -22.42 0.06
N GLU A 148 -7.80 -22.75 1.02
CA GLU A 148 -9.24 -22.90 0.82
C GLU A 148 -9.98 -22.66 2.15
N PHE A 149 -11.09 -21.93 2.12
CA PHE A 149 -11.96 -21.83 3.29
C PHE A 149 -13.43 -21.60 2.93
N LEU A 150 -14.30 -22.03 3.83
CA LEU A 150 -15.72 -21.72 3.85
C LEU A 150 -16.09 -21.42 5.32
N ASN A 151 -16.60 -20.22 5.60
CA ASN A 151 -17.03 -19.86 6.94
C ASN A 151 -18.56 -19.69 6.98
N ASN A 152 -19.24 -20.67 7.58
CA ASN A 152 -20.68 -20.68 7.78
C ASN A 152 -21.07 -20.47 9.26
N ASP A 153 -20.14 -20.03 10.11
CA ASP A 153 -20.44 -19.75 11.53
C ASP A 153 -21.53 -18.68 11.67
N ASP A 154 -21.54 -17.74 10.74
CA ASP A 154 -22.52 -16.67 10.55
C ASP A 154 -23.94 -17.15 10.24
N ALA A 155 -24.12 -18.40 9.82
CA ALA A 155 -25.43 -18.99 9.66
C ALA A 155 -26.05 -19.40 11.01
N VAL A 156 -25.23 -19.61 12.03
CA VAL A 156 -25.65 -20.11 13.35
C VAL A 156 -25.68 -18.99 14.39
N VAL A 157 -24.74 -18.05 14.32
CA VAL A 157 -24.75 -16.89 15.20
C VAL A 157 -25.82 -15.92 14.71
N THR A 158 -26.96 -15.91 15.39
CA THR A 158 -28.06 -15.00 15.04
C THR A 158 -27.80 -13.65 15.73
N MET A 159 -27.48 -12.62 14.94
CA MET A 159 -27.41 -11.22 15.42
C MET A 159 -28.81 -10.68 15.73
N ASN A 160 -29.44 -11.19 16.78
CA ASN A 160 -30.72 -10.68 17.25
C ASN A 160 -30.55 -9.43 18.12
N ALA A 161 -31.66 -8.79 18.51
CA ALA A 161 -31.65 -7.58 19.34
C ALA A 161 -30.83 -7.72 20.63
N ALA A 162 -30.92 -8.87 21.32
CA ALA A 162 -30.20 -9.09 22.58
C ALA A 162 -28.68 -9.16 22.37
N LYS A 163 -28.21 -9.87 21.34
CA LYS A 163 -26.78 -9.96 21.05
C LYS A 163 -26.23 -8.62 20.51
N MET A 164 -27.02 -7.91 19.72
CA MET A 164 -26.68 -6.55 19.28
C MET A 164 -26.53 -5.60 20.47
N ALA A 165 -27.46 -5.64 21.44
CA ALA A 165 -27.37 -4.84 22.65
C ALA A 165 -26.14 -5.19 23.52
N GLU A 166 -25.78 -6.48 23.60
CA GLU A 166 -24.57 -6.94 24.30
C GLU A 166 -23.31 -6.33 23.66
N LEU A 167 -23.14 -6.50 22.34
CA LEU A 167 -21.99 -5.93 21.60
C LEU A 167 -21.97 -4.40 21.64
N TYR A 168 -23.14 -3.77 21.57
CA TYR A 168 -23.29 -2.32 21.66
C TYR A 168 -22.83 -1.77 23.01
N ALA A 169 -23.10 -2.49 24.11
CA ALA A 169 -22.65 -2.11 25.45
C ALA A 169 -21.13 -2.33 25.65
N GLU A 170 -20.53 -3.26 24.91
CA GLU A 170 -19.08 -3.54 24.92
C GLU A 170 -18.28 -2.55 24.05
N ALA A 171 -18.92 -1.92 23.05
CA ALA A 171 -18.27 -0.93 22.19
C ALA A 171 -17.84 0.31 23.00
N ALA A 172 -16.55 0.61 22.96
CA ALA A 172 -15.92 1.66 23.75
C ALA A 172 -16.08 3.05 23.12
N THR A 173 -16.27 3.10 21.79
CA THR A 173 -16.37 4.34 21.02
C THR A 173 -17.68 4.40 20.22
N PRO A 174 -18.20 5.60 19.93
CA PRO A 174 -19.40 5.69 19.10
C PRO A 174 -19.14 5.26 17.65
N ALA A 175 -17.90 5.37 17.13
CA ALA A 175 -17.50 4.78 15.86
C ALA A 175 -17.70 3.25 15.81
N GLU A 176 -17.30 2.52 16.87
CA GLU A 176 -17.56 1.07 16.97
C GLU A 176 -19.06 0.77 17.02
N LYS A 177 -19.82 1.56 17.80
CA LYS A 177 -21.29 1.46 17.89
C LYS A 177 -21.97 1.66 16.53
N MET A 178 -21.53 2.66 15.76
CA MET A 178 -22.03 2.92 14.41
C MET A 178 -21.74 1.76 13.47
N GLN A 179 -20.51 1.23 13.47
CA GLN A 179 -20.15 0.08 12.63
C GLN A 179 -21.02 -1.15 12.95
N LEU A 180 -21.30 -1.40 14.23
CA LEU A 180 -22.23 -2.46 14.64
C LEU A 180 -23.62 -2.23 14.04
N ILE A 181 -24.16 -1.01 14.13
CA ILE A 181 -25.49 -0.69 13.57
C ILE A 181 -25.51 -0.85 12.05
N ILE A 182 -24.57 -0.24 11.34
CA ILE A 182 -24.57 -0.15 9.87
C ILE A 182 -24.30 -1.51 9.23
N LEU A 183 -23.32 -2.26 9.72
CA LEU A 183 -22.91 -3.52 9.13
C LEU A 183 -23.73 -4.69 9.69
N GLN A 184 -23.78 -4.82 11.01
CA GLN A 184 -24.34 -6.01 11.66
C GLN A 184 -25.86 -5.94 11.76
N ALA A 185 -26.44 -4.80 12.16
CA ALA A 185 -27.90 -4.71 12.26
C ALA A 185 -28.58 -4.75 10.88
N ARG A 186 -28.05 -4.04 9.88
CA ARG A 186 -28.58 -4.08 8.50
C ARG A 186 -28.59 -5.50 7.95
N TRP A 187 -27.48 -6.22 8.09
CA TRP A 187 -27.35 -7.59 7.63
C TRP A 187 -28.26 -8.55 8.42
N ALA A 188 -28.34 -8.40 9.74
CA ALA A 188 -29.22 -9.18 10.59
C ALA A 188 -30.70 -9.03 10.21
N ILE A 189 -31.17 -7.80 9.96
CA ILE A 189 -32.57 -7.54 9.60
C ILE A 189 -32.96 -8.23 8.28
N SER A 190 -32.02 -8.37 7.34
CA SER A 190 -32.27 -9.08 6.07
C SER A 190 -32.49 -10.59 6.26
N ARG A 191 -32.02 -11.16 7.39
CA ARG A 191 -32.08 -12.60 7.70
C ARG A 191 -33.15 -12.95 8.73
N LEU A 192 -33.48 -12.03 9.63
CA LEU A 192 -34.49 -12.22 10.66
C LEU A 192 -35.90 -12.10 10.09
N THR A 193 -36.84 -12.86 10.66
CA THR A 193 -38.28 -12.77 10.34
C THR A 193 -39.13 -12.76 11.62
N GLY A 194 -40.38 -12.31 11.49
CA GLY A 194 -41.34 -12.26 12.60
C GLY A 194 -40.83 -11.50 13.84
N ALA A 195 -41.12 -12.05 15.03
CA ALA A 195 -40.87 -11.38 16.31
C ALA A 195 -39.41 -10.98 16.56
N GLU A 196 -38.44 -11.75 16.07
CA GLU A 196 -37.00 -11.44 16.27
C GLU A 196 -36.57 -10.25 15.42
N ARG A 197 -37.12 -10.11 14.20
CA ARG A 197 -36.95 -8.92 13.36
C ARG A 197 -37.60 -7.70 14.03
N ASP A 198 -38.82 -7.87 14.55
CA ASP A 198 -39.55 -6.79 15.20
C ASP A 198 -38.84 -6.29 16.47
N GLN A 199 -38.23 -7.18 17.25
CA GLN A 199 -37.41 -6.81 18.40
C GLN A 199 -36.18 -6.00 18.00
N LEU A 200 -35.49 -6.40 16.93
CA LEU A 200 -34.32 -5.67 16.45
C LEU A 200 -34.69 -4.29 15.91
N ILE A 201 -35.81 -4.19 15.18
CA ILE A 201 -36.37 -2.90 14.75
C ILE A 201 -36.74 -2.04 15.96
N SER A 202 -37.39 -2.61 16.99
CA SER A 202 -37.74 -1.87 18.20
C SER A 202 -36.52 -1.38 18.97
N TRP A 203 -35.42 -2.14 18.97
CA TRP A 203 -34.16 -1.73 19.57
C TRP A 203 -33.51 -0.56 18.80
N LEU A 204 -33.51 -0.60 17.46
CA LEU A 204 -33.06 0.52 16.64
C LEU A 204 -33.93 1.77 16.83
N GLU A 205 -35.25 1.59 16.97
CA GLU A 205 -36.19 2.66 17.29
C GLU A 205 -35.86 3.34 18.64
N ASP A 206 -35.53 2.55 19.66
CA ASP A 206 -35.11 3.07 20.96
C ASP A 206 -33.79 3.85 20.86
N LEU A 207 -32.76 3.26 20.24
CA LEU A 207 -31.48 3.93 20.01
C LEU A 207 -31.64 5.26 19.25
N SER A 208 -32.45 5.26 18.19
CA SER A 208 -32.70 6.46 17.38
C SER A 208 -33.36 7.62 18.13
N ARG A 209 -33.92 7.38 19.33
CA ARG A 209 -34.58 8.39 20.16
C ARG A 209 -33.75 8.75 21.39
N ASN A 210 -33.07 7.77 21.96
CA ASN A 210 -32.57 7.84 23.33
C ASN A 210 -31.06 7.74 23.45
N ASP A 211 -30.31 7.41 22.39
CA ASP A 211 -28.85 7.42 22.49
C ASP A 211 -28.33 8.86 22.60
N ASP A 212 -27.33 9.10 23.45
CA ASP A 212 -26.76 10.43 23.67
C ASP A 212 -25.96 10.93 22.46
N ASN A 213 -25.42 10.02 21.65
CA ASN A 213 -24.59 10.35 20.50
C ASN A 213 -25.43 10.52 19.22
N GLY A 214 -25.35 11.68 18.58
CA GLY A 214 -26.09 11.98 17.35
C GLY A 214 -25.74 11.08 16.17
N ALA A 215 -24.49 10.63 16.05
CA ALA A 215 -24.05 9.75 14.97
C ALA A 215 -24.67 8.36 15.08
N VAL A 216 -24.81 7.84 16.31
CA VAL A 216 -25.54 6.61 16.58
C VAL A 216 -27.02 6.77 16.22
N ARG A 217 -27.66 7.87 16.63
CA ARG A 217 -29.08 8.13 16.30
C ARG A 217 -29.29 8.19 14.79
N GLN A 218 -28.44 8.91 14.06
CA GLN A 218 -28.51 9.01 12.60
C GLN A 218 -28.28 7.66 11.92
N ALA A 219 -27.29 6.86 12.37
CA ALA A 219 -27.05 5.52 11.85
C ALA A 219 -28.25 4.58 12.04
N ALA A 220 -28.88 4.61 13.23
CA ALA A 220 -30.08 3.83 13.51
C ALA A 220 -31.27 4.23 12.61
N LEU A 221 -31.48 5.53 12.39
CA LEU A 221 -32.52 6.05 11.49
C LEU A 221 -32.28 5.64 10.03
N GLY A 222 -31.03 5.68 9.56
CA GLY A 222 -30.65 5.21 8.23
C GLY A 222 -30.95 3.72 8.04
N VAL A 223 -30.57 2.87 9.00
CA VAL A 223 -30.90 1.43 8.95
C VAL A 223 -32.41 1.22 8.97
N LEU A 224 -33.15 1.88 9.87
CA LEU A 224 -34.62 1.78 9.94
C LEU A 224 -35.28 2.14 8.62
N TYR A 225 -34.83 3.20 7.95
CA TYR A 225 -35.33 3.58 6.63
C TYR A 225 -35.18 2.44 5.61
N HIS A 226 -33.97 1.85 5.52
CA HIS A 226 -33.68 0.70 4.64
C HIS A 226 -34.49 -0.55 4.97
N THR A 227 -35.07 -0.65 6.18
CA THR A 227 -36.01 -1.74 6.54
C THR A 227 -37.45 -1.53 6.05
N GLY A 228 -37.75 -0.37 5.48
CA GLY A 228 -39.09 0.04 5.02
C GLY A 228 -39.82 1.00 5.96
N LYS A 229 -39.21 1.47 7.06
CA LYS A 229 -39.80 2.48 7.96
C LYS A 229 -39.65 3.88 7.36
N LYS A 230 -40.54 4.22 6.43
CA LYS A 230 -40.45 5.48 5.66
C LYS A 230 -40.47 6.75 6.52
N ASP A 231 -41.12 6.73 7.69
CA ASP A 231 -41.13 7.86 8.63
C ASP A 231 -39.77 8.15 9.26
N ALA A 232 -38.87 7.14 9.30
CA ALA A 232 -37.49 7.31 9.75
C ALA A 232 -36.73 8.35 8.92
N LEU A 233 -37.07 8.50 7.63
CA LEU A 233 -36.47 9.53 6.76
C LEU A 233 -36.76 10.94 7.29
N SER A 234 -38.01 11.23 7.64
CA SER A 234 -38.40 12.55 8.18
C SER A 234 -37.75 12.85 9.54
N ARG A 235 -37.46 11.80 10.31
CA ARG A 235 -36.77 11.91 11.61
C ARG A 235 -35.28 12.13 11.41
N LEU A 236 -34.68 11.45 10.45
CA LEU A 236 -33.28 11.68 10.06
C LEU A 236 -33.08 13.11 9.58
N VAL A 237 -33.96 13.62 8.72
CA VAL A 237 -33.91 15.01 8.25
C VAL A 237 -33.94 16.00 9.43
N ARG A 238 -34.82 15.80 10.41
CA ARG A 238 -34.87 16.66 11.60
C ARG A 238 -33.63 16.54 12.49
N GLU A 239 -33.10 15.32 12.62
CA GLU A 239 -31.88 15.07 13.39
C GLU A 239 -30.67 15.77 12.75
N VAL A 240 -30.55 15.71 11.42
CA VAL A 240 -29.49 16.40 10.67
C VAL A 240 -29.68 17.92 10.69
N GLU A 241 -30.91 18.43 10.63
CA GLU A 241 -31.17 19.87 10.76
C GLU A 241 -30.72 20.41 12.12
N ALA A 242 -30.92 19.63 13.19
CA ALA A 242 -30.56 20.05 14.54
C ALA A 242 -29.05 19.96 14.83
N ASN A 243 -28.37 18.96 14.26
CA ASN A 243 -27.02 18.56 14.69
C ASN A 243 -25.98 18.51 13.56
N GLY A 244 -26.34 18.77 12.31
CA GLY A 244 -25.53 18.46 11.13
C GLY A 244 -25.43 16.95 10.89
N VAL A 245 -24.73 16.53 9.83
CA VAL A 245 -24.38 15.11 9.67
C VAL A 245 -23.29 14.77 10.66
N ALA A 246 -23.58 13.83 11.54
CA ALA A 246 -22.65 13.46 12.59
C ALA A 246 -21.58 12.52 12.03
N TRP A 247 -20.31 12.88 12.17
CA TRP A 247 -19.17 12.14 11.61
C TRP A 247 -18.15 11.80 12.70
N GLU A 248 -17.76 10.54 12.80
CA GLU A 248 -16.71 10.08 13.73
C GLU A 248 -15.45 9.57 13.03
N GLY A 249 -15.21 10.03 11.81
CA GLY A 249 -13.87 10.00 11.25
C GLY A 249 -13.31 8.64 10.88
N ARG A 250 -14.10 7.56 10.70
CA ARG A 250 -13.57 6.21 10.39
C ARG A 250 -14.47 5.28 9.56
N ILE A 251 -15.55 5.76 8.93
CA ILE A 251 -16.48 4.82 8.27
C ILE A 251 -16.76 5.29 6.83
N PRO A 252 -16.21 4.62 5.79
CA PRO A 252 -16.50 4.92 4.39
C PRO A 252 -17.92 4.51 3.97
N HIS A 253 -18.76 4.11 4.91
CA HIS A 253 -20.12 3.60 4.72
C HIS A 253 -21.04 4.30 5.71
N PHE A 254 -21.04 5.64 5.70
CA PHE A 254 -22.17 6.33 6.27
C PHE A 254 -23.43 5.77 5.59
N GLY A 255 -24.40 5.26 6.35
CA GLY A 255 -25.59 4.58 5.81
C GLY A 255 -26.52 5.47 4.96
N MET A 256 -26.12 6.73 4.73
CA MET A 256 -26.71 7.61 3.73
C MET A 256 -26.09 7.32 2.38
N ASP A 257 -26.47 6.18 1.79
CA ASP A 257 -26.16 5.96 0.40
C ASP A 257 -26.79 7.06 -0.49
N TRP A 258 -26.26 7.20 -1.69
CA TRP A 258 -26.71 8.22 -2.64
C TRP A 258 -28.23 8.21 -2.88
N ARG A 259 -28.91 7.06 -2.74
CA ARG A 259 -30.37 6.97 -2.92
C ARG A 259 -31.10 7.68 -1.80
N LEU A 260 -30.65 7.51 -0.56
CA LEU A 260 -31.22 8.22 0.59
C LEU A 260 -31.07 9.73 0.42
N LEU A 261 -29.88 10.20 0.02
CA LEU A 261 -29.63 11.62 -0.24
C LEU A 261 -30.52 12.16 -1.36
N TYR A 262 -30.66 11.40 -2.44
CA TYR A 262 -31.56 11.74 -3.56
C TYR A 262 -33.03 11.83 -3.10
N GLU A 263 -33.50 10.88 -2.29
CA GLU A 263 -34.85 10.94 -1.74
C GLU A 263 -35.07 12.10 -0.78
N ILE A 264 -34.06 12.47 0.03
CA ILE A 264 -34.12 13.67 0.88
C ILE A 264 -34.21 14.93 0.02
N TYR A 265 -33.39 15.04 -1.02
CA TYR A 265 -33.42 16.14 -1.97
C TYR A 265 -34.80 16.32 -2.60
N GLN A 266 -35.43 15.23 -3.07
CA GLN A 266 -36.74 15.27 -3.72
C GLN A 266 -37.90 15.55 -2.74
N ASN A 267 -37.89 14.91 -1.57
CA ASN A 267 -39.05 14.95 -0.65
C ASN A 267 -38.95 16.04 0.42
N TYR A 268 -37.75 16.57 0.69
CA TYR A 268 -37.50 17.57 1.73
C TYR A 268 -36.59 18.70 1.22
N PRO A 269 -37.00 19.45 0.18
CA PRO A 269 -36.16 20.46 -0.48
C PRO A 269 -35.73 21.64 0.41
N ALA A 270 -36.43 21.85 1.54
CA ALA A 270 -36.09 22.88 2.52
C ALA A 270 -35.08 22.40 3.59
N SER A 271 -34.76 21.11 3.62
CA SER A 271 -33.84 20.53 4.60
C SER A 271 -32.40 21.03 4.42
N TYR A 272 -31.61 21.01 5.49
CA TYR A 272 -30.18 21.29 5.48
C TYR A 272 -29.43 20.56 4.35
N LEU A 273 -29.69 19.26 4.19
CA LEU A 273 -29.07 18.44 3.14
C LEU A 273 -29.45 18.91 1.73
N ALA A 274 -30.75 19.13 1.48
CA ALA A 274 -31.19 19.58 0.16
C ALA A 274 -30.68 20.99 -0.18
N ARG A 275 -30.70 21.92 0.79
CA ARG A 275 -30.13 23.27 0.61
C ARG A 275 -28.61 23.22 0.37
N GLY A 276 -27.90 22.35 1.07
CA GLY A 276 -26.49 22.09 0.85
C GLY A 276 -26.21 21.58 -0.56
N MET A 277 -26.96 20.59 -1.05
CA MET A 277 -26.84 20.10 -2.43
C MET A 277 -27.05 21.23 -3.45
N VAL A 278 -28.09 22.06 -3.30
CA VAL A 278 -28.33 23.21 -4.20
C VAL A 278 -27.19 24.23 -4.13
N ALA A 279 -26.65 24.51 -2.94
CA ALA A 279 -25.51 25.41 -2.78
C ALA A 279 -24.25 24.84 -3.45
N TYR A 280 -23.98 23.54 -3.27
CA TYR A 280 -22.88 22.84 -3.92
C TYR A 280 -23.01 22.90 -5.44
N GLU A 281 -24.18 22.57 -6.00
CA GLU A 281 -24.48 22.64 -7.43
C GLU A 281 -24.24 24.04 -8.01
N LYS A 282 -24.61 25.08 -7.26
CA LYS A 282 -24.41 26.47 -7.67
C LYS A 282 -22.93 26.83 -7.81
N VAL A 283 -22.06 26.36 -6.90
CA VAL A 283 -20.62 26.64 -6.97
C VAL A 283 -19.96 25.80 -8.06
N ARG A 284 -20.29 24.51 -8.10
CA ARG A 284 -19.75 23.56 -9.07
C ARG A 284 -20.17 23.92 -10.50
N GLY A 285 -21.43 24.34 -10.70
CA GLY A 285 -22.02 24.51 -12.02
C GLY A 285 -22.49 23.20 -12.66
N GLU A 286 -22.52 22.10 -11.90
CA GLU A 286 -23.08 20.81 -12.31
C GLU A 286 -23.97 20.22 -11.22
N SER A 287 -24.78 19.22 -11.57
CA SER A 287 -25.65 18.55 -10.61
C SER A 287 -24.84 17.73 -9.61
N TYR A 288 -25.30 17.75 -8.35
CA TYR A 288 -24.74 16.97 -7.25
C TYR A 288 -24.79 15.47 -7.55
N PHE A 289 -25.80 15.03 -8.31
CA PHE A 289 -25.99 13.65 -8.70
C PHE A 289 -25.45 13.34 -10.10
N ALA A 290 -24.54 14.14 -10.68
CA ALA A 290 -24.03 13.93 -12.04
C ALA A 290 -23.48 12.51 -12.29
N ILE A 291 -22.86 11.87 -11.29
CA ILE A 291 -22.38 10.48 -11.35
C ILE A 291 -23.53 9.47 -11.61
N THR A 292 -24.74 9.73 -11.09
CA THR A 292 -25.90 8.84 -11.32
C THR A 292 -26.35 8.81 -12.78
N ARG A 293 -26.10 9.89 -13.53
CA ARG A 293 -26.42 9.95 -14.98
C ARG A 293 -25.55 8.98 -15.79
N ALA A 294 -24.33 8.68 -15.35
CA ALA A 294 -23.46 7.67 -15.98
C ALA A 294 -23.86 6.23 -15.61
N ALA A 295 -24.38 6.02 -14.41
CA ALA A 295 -24.81 4.69 -13.93
C ALA A 295 -26.18 4.24 -14.50
N GLU A 296 -27.02 5.17 -14.97
CA GLU A 296 -28.28 4.88 -15.66
C GLU A 296 -28.11 4.65 -17.18
N GLU A 297 -26.93 4.92 -17.74
CA GLU A 297 -26.59 4.59 -19.13
C GLU A 297 -26.15 3.12 -19.25
N GLU A 298 -26.46 2.47 -20.38
CA GLU A 298 -26.35 1.00 -20.59
C GLU A 298 -24.94 0.40 -20.38
N ASP A 299 -23.91 1.22 -20.24
CA ASP A 299 -22.57 0.77 -19.91
C ASP A 299 -21.95 1.66 -18.81
N PRO A 300 -21.97 1.22 -17.53
CA PRO A 300 -21.37 1.94 -16.41
C PRO A 300 -19.83 2.04 -16.52
N TYR A 301 -19.22 1.41 -17.52
CA TYR A 301 -17.81 1.52 -17.87
C TYR A 301 -17.55 2.28 -19.18
N ALA A 302 -18.54 2.45 -20.08
CA ALA A 302 -18.39 3.24 -21.32
C ALA A 302 -18.26 4.75 -21.08
N ARG A 303 -18.72 5.20 -19.91
CA ARG A 303 -18.36 6.48 -19.33
C ARG A 303 -17.86 6.23 -17.91
N MET A 304 -16.67 5.64 -17.77
CA MET A 304 -15.74 6.46 -17.00
C MET A 304 -15.60 7.70 -17.87
N PRO A 305 -16.20 8.85 -17.50
CA PRO A 305 -15.86 10.09 -18.21
C PRO A 305 -14.34 10.11 -18.28
N ASP A 306 -13.76 10.69 -19.32
CA ASP A 306 -12.42 11.25 -19.15
C ASP A 306 -12.48 11.95 -17.80
N TYR A 307 -11.88 11.35 -16.78
CA TYR A 307 -12.04 11.74 -15.40
C TYR A 307 -11.17 12.98 -15.39
N GLU A 308 -11.73 14.08 -15.85
CA GLU A 308 -10.99 15.31 -16.03
C GLU A 308 -10.75 15.76 -14.60
N HIS A 309 -9.51 15.65 -14.11
CA HIS A 309 -9.13 16.09 -12.77
C HIS A 309 -7.94 17.07 -12.79
N GLY A 310 -7.54 17.48 -13.99
CA GLY A 310 -6.55 18.53 -14.16
C GLY A 310 -7.05 19.91 -13.72
N ASP A 311 -6.14 20.88 -13.68
CA ASP A 311 -6.40 22.24 -13.22
C ASP A 311 -7.55 22.93 -14.02
N GLN A 312 -7.85 22.48 -15.25
CA GLN A 312 -8.92 22.98 -16.11
C GLN A 312 -10.35 22.78 -15.56
N GLN A 313 -10.54 21.90 -14.57
CA GLN A 313 -11.84 21.63 -13.95
C GLN A 313 -12.25 22.64 -12.88
N TYR A 314 -11.32 23.51 -12.53
CA TYR A 314 -11.49 24.46 -11.45
C TYR A 314 -11.60 25.85 -12.05
N ASP A 315 -12.52 26.63 -11.50
CA ASP A 315 -12.64 28.06 -11.78
C ASP A 315 -12.37 28.80 -10.46
N PRO A 316 -11.09 29.07 -10.10
CA PRO A 316 -10.79 29.58 -8.76
C PRO A 316 -11.46 30.92 -8.43
N ASP A 317 -11.76 31.75 -9.44
CA ASP A 317 -12.38 33.06 -9.22
C ASP A 317 -13.86 32.90 -8.83
N ARG A 318 -14.57 31.93 -9.39
CA ARG A 318 -15.92 31.56 -8.98
C ARG A 318 -15.93 30.70 -7.72
N GLU A 319 -15.06 29.72 -7.67
CA GLU A 319 -15.11 28.62 -6.71
C GLU A 319 -14.59 28.98 -5.33
N ILE A 320 -13.53 29.80 -5.21
CA ILE A 320 -13.02 30.20 -3.89
C ILE A 320 -14.11 30.84 -3.02
N PRO A 321 -14.75 31.96 -3.43
CA PRO A 321 -15.78 32.59 -2.60
C PRO A 321 -17.02 31.68 -2.43
N GLY A 322 -17.31 30.84 -3.43
CA GLY A 322 -18.41 29.89 -3.38
C GLY A 322 -18.21 28.80 -2.33
N TRP A 323 -17.04 28.16 -2.33
CA TRP A 323 -16.70 27.09 -1.39
C TRP A 323 -16.44 27.61 0.01
N GLU A 324 -15.87 28.80 0.18
CA GLU A 324 -15.77 29.45 1.48
C GLU A 324 -17.16 29.64 2.10
N SER A 325 -18.11 30.21 1.34
CA SER A 325 -19.50 30.38 1.79
C SER A 325 -20.20 29.05 2.05
N PHE A 326 -19.97 28.04 1.19
CA PHE A 326 -20.51 26.70 1.39
C PHE A 326 -19.99 26.07 2.68
N LEU A 327 -18.69 26.11 2.95
CA LEU A 327 -18.09 25.52 4.13
C LEU A 327 -18.41 26.28 5.42
N GLU A 328 -18.76 27.57 5.33
CA GLU A 328 -19.28 28.34 6.46
C GLU A 328 -20.69 27.87 6.85
N GLU A 329 -21.61 27.74 5.88
CA GLU A 329 -23.00 27.36 6.13
C GLU A 329 -23.20 25.84 6.29
N PHE A 330 -22.44 25.03 5.53
CA PHE A 330 -22.65 23.60 5.32
C PHE A 330 -21.46 22.72 5.74
N SER A 331 -20.66 23.14 6.73
CA SER A 331 -19.52 22.35 7.24
C SER A 331 -19.86 20.94 7.75
N GLY A 332 -21.11 20.70 8.15
CA GLY A 332 -21.62 19.39 8.56
C GLY A 332 -22.33 18.62 7.44
N HIS A 333 -22.20 19.03 6.17
CA HIS A 333 -22.79 18.33 5.02
C HIS A 333 -21.87 17.18 4.55
N PRO A 334 -22.40 16.07 4.00
CA PRO A 334 -21.60 14.98 3.43
C PRO A 334 -20.72 15.36 2.23
N ALA A 335 -20.78 16.61 1.77
CA ALA A 335 -19.98 17.09 0.63
C ALA A 335 -18.94 18.13 1.08
N ALA A 336 -18.77 18.29 2.40
CA ALA A 336 -17.92 19.32 2.97
C ALA A 336 -16.44 18.99 2.76
N ASP A 337 -16.05 17.73 2.85
CA ASP A 337 -14.68 17.30 2.54
C ASP A 337 -14.37 17.44 1.05
N ASP A 338 -15.28 17.09 0.13
CA ASP A 338 -15.18 17.39 -1.30
C ASP A 338 -15.03 18.89 -1.55
N ALA A 339 -15.91 19.71 -0.96
CA ALA A 339 -15.88 21.17 -1.11
C ALA A 339 -14.56 21.76 -0.58
N ALA A 340 -14.06 21.26 0.55
CA ALA A 340 -12.76 21.67 1.09
C ALA A 340 -11.61 21.21 0.18
N TYR A 341 -11.67 20.00 -0.37
CA TYR A 341 -10.69 19.55 -1.35
C TYR A 341 -10.69 20.46 -2.59
N ARG A 342 -11.86 20.76 -3.18
CA ARG A 342 -11.96 21.66 -4.35
C ARG A 342 -11.50 23.08 -4.03
N LEU A 343 -11.83 23.62 -2.85
CA LEU A 343 -11.32 24.91 -2.38
C LEU A 343 -9.79 24.90 -2.29
N ALA A 344 -9.20 23.86 -1.70
CA ALA A 344 -7.76 23.73 -1.61
C ALA A 344 -7.09 23.66 -2.98
N ARG A 345 -7.69 22.95 -3.94
CA ARG A 345 -7.20 22.92 -5.33
C ARG A 345 -7.24 24.31 -5.97
N CYS A 346 -8.28 25.10 -5.73
CA CYS A 346 -8.34 26.48 -6.20
C CYS A 346 -7.24 27.36 -5.58
N TYR A 347 -6.96 27.21 -4.28
CA TYR A 347 -5.82 27.88 -3.63
C TYR A 347 -4.48 27.45 -4.21
N GLU A 348 -4.30 26.16 -4.45
CA GLU A 348 -3.10 25.60 -5.06
C GLU A 348 -2.85 26.20 -6.46
N ILE A 349 -3.89 26.27 -7.31
CA ILE A 349 -3.82 26.85 -8.65
C ILE A 349 -3.45 28.34 -8.60
N LYS A 350 -3.89 29.07 -7.57
CA LYS A 350 -3.54 30.48 -7.34
C LYS A 350 -2.19 30.67 -6.62
N GLY A 351 -1.47 29.59 -6.30
CA GLY A 351 -0.19 29.66 -5.59
C GLY A 351 -0.31 30.03 -4.10
N ARG A 352 -1.49 29.93 -3.52
CA ARG A 352 -1.76 30.17 -2.09
C ARG A 352 -1.48 28.89 -1.28
N TRP A 353 -0.20 28.52 -1.17
CA TRP A 353 0.22 27.21 -0.65
C TRP A 353 -0.21 26.93 0.79
N GLN A 354 -0.06 27.90 1.69
CA GLN A 354 -0.44 27.73 3.09
C GLN A 354 -1.95 27.49 3.23
N ASP A 355 -2.76 28.28 2.54
CA ASP A 355 -4.22 28.13 2.52
C ASP A 355 -4.65 26.78 1.94
N ALA A 356 -4.00 26.33 0.86
CA ALA A 356 -4.26 25.04 0.24
C ALA A 356 -3.98 23.88 1.24
N LEU A 357 -2.82 23.88 1.87
CA LEU A 357 -2.40 22.83 2.80
C LEU A 357 -3.26 22.80 4.08
N GLN A 358 -3.60 23.96 4.63
CA GLN A 358 -4.51 24.06 5.78
C GLN A 358 -5.91 23.56 5.43
N THR A 359 -6.41 23.91 4.24
CA THR A 359 -7.74 23.48 3.79
C THR A 359 -7.78 21.96 3.54
N LEU A 360 -6.72 21.38 2.97
CA LEU A 360 -6.57 19.93 2.86
C LEU A 360 -6.54 19.25 4.23
N GLN A 361 -5.78 19.79 5.18
CA GLN A 361 -5.74 19.26 6.55
C GLN A 361 -7.12 19.32 7.23
N ARG A 362 -7.90 20.37 6.97
CA ARG A 362 -9.30 20.47 7.42
C ARG A 362 -10.17 19.40 6.77
N ALA A 363 -10.02 19.15 5.47
CA ALA A 363 -10.81 18.15 4.72
C ALA A 363 -10.69 16.74 5.32
N LEU A 364 -9.54 16.36 5.88
CA LEU A 364 -9.36 15.05 6.57
C LEU A 364 -10.35 14.82 7.74
N ASN A 365 -10.86 15.90 8.31
CA ASN A 365 -11.73 15.89 9.50
C ASN A 365 -13.18 16.27 9.19
N LEU A 366 -13.51 16.57 7.93
CA LEU A 366 -14.89 16.86 7.50
C LEU A 366 -15.68 15.54 7.26
N PRO A 367 -17.02 15.60 7.25
CA PRO A 367 -17.89 14.44 7.02
C PRO A 367 -17.63 13.68 5.70
N ASP A 368 -18.14 12.44 5.60
CA ASP A 368 -17.97 11.43 4.53
C ASP A 368 -16.59 10.77 4.44
N GLY A 369 -15.53 11.57 4.32
CA GLY A 369 -14.14 11.14 4.42
C GLY A 369 -13.66 10.19 3.33
N ASP A 370 -14.40 10.05 2.23
CA ASP A 370 -14.02 9.25 1.07
C ASP A 370 -12.84 9.90 0.30
N ILE A 371 -12.72 11.23 0.38
CA ILE A 371 -11.66 12.01 -0.24
C ILE A 371 -10.32 11.94 0.53
N ARG A 372 -10.28 11.33 1.72
CA ARG A 372 -9.06 11.31 2.57
C ARG A 372 -7.83 10.79 1.88
N TYR A 373 -7.99 9.73 1.08
CA TYR A 373 -6.89 9.19 0.30
C TYR A 373 -6.32 10.23 -0.69
N HIS A 374 -7.22 10.92 -1.39
CA HIS A 374 -6.90 11.99 -2.35
C HIS A 374 -6.24 13.19 -1.64
N VAL A 375 -6.76 13.58 -0.48
CA VAL A 375 -6.22 14.66 0.35
C VAL A 375 -4.79 14.37 0.77
N THR A 376 -4.52 13.18 1.33
CA THR A 376 -3.17 12.79 1.74
C THR A 376 -2.19 12.78 0.57
N GLY A 377 -2.59 12.18 -0.56
CA GLY A 377 -1.78 12.20 -1.78
C GLY A 377 -1.50 13.62 -2.26
N ARG A 378 -2.50 14.51 -2.20
CA ARG A 378 -2.36 15.90 -2.64
C ARG A 378 -1.47 16.75 -1.74
N ILE A 379 -1.53 16.58 -0.41
CA ILE A 379 -0.62 17.26 0.52
C ILE A 379 0.83 16.92 0.15
N THR A 380 1.14 15.64 0.01
CA THR A 380 2.50 15.19 -0.33
C THR A 380 2.91 15.67 -1.73
N TYR A 381 1.99 15.64 -2.70
CA TYR A 381 2.23 16.19 -4.04
C TYR A 381 2.57 17.68 -4.02
N ILE A 382 1.81 18.50 -3.28
CA ILE A 382 2.07 19.94 -3.17
C ILE A 382 3.48 20.16 -2.61
N LEU A 383 3.80 19.51 -1.48
CA LEU A 383 5.08 19.69 -0.81
C LEU A 383 6.27 19.20 -1.65
N ASP A 384 6.16 18.01 -2.24
CA ASP A 384 7.30 17.32 -2.86
C ASP A 384 7.49 17.69 -4.34
N VAL A 385 6.39 17.98 -5.05
CA VAL A 385 6.40 18.25 -6.49
C VAL A 385 6.23 19.75 -6.76
N ARG A 386 5.13 20.35 -6.31
CA ARG A 386 4.72 21.72 -6.73
C ARG A 386 5.54 22.82 -6.07
N MET A 387 5.91 22.64 -4.80
CA MET A 387 6.68 23.63 -4.05
C MET A 387 8.18 23.50 -4.33
N THR A 388 8.83 24.65 -4.48
CA THR A 388 10.29 24.78 -4.53
C THR A 388 10.90 24.72 -3.12
N GLY A 389 12.23 24.53 -3.04
CA GLY A 389 12.93 24.56 -1.76
C GLY A 389 12.78 25.89 -1.00
N SER A 390 12.76 27.03 -1.72
CA SER A 390 12.55 28.35 -1.08
C SER A 390 11.13 28.48 -0.54
N GLN A 391 10.12 28.06 -1.28
CA GLN A 391 8.72 28.10 -0.83
C GLN A 391 8.49 27.19 0.38
N LEU A 392 9.16 26.03 0.47
CA LEU A 392 9.09 25.17 1.66
C LEU A 392 9.76 25.81 2.87
N ALA A 393 10.88 26.52 2.66
CA ALA A 393 11.56 27.25 3.73
C ALA A 393 10.71 28.43 4.24
N GLU A 394 10.06 29.17 3.33
CA GLU A 394 9.09 30.23 3.66
C GLU A 394 7.90 29.66 4.43
N LEU A 395 7.26 28.60 3.92
CA LEU A 395 6.16 27.91 4.61
C LEU A 395 6.57 27.44 6.01
N SER A 396 7.79 26.91 6.17
CA SER A 396 8.27 26.45 7.49
C SER A 396 8.42 27.61 8.50
N ALA A 397 8.70 28.82 8.01
CA ALA A 397 8.87 30.03 8.80
C ALA A 397 7.54 30.73 9.17
N GLU A 398 6.48 30.50 8.41
CA GLU A 398 5.13 31.03 8.65
C GLU A 398 4.33 30.26 9.74
N GLU A 399 4.96 29.31 10.42
CA GLU A 399 4.36 28.50 11.51
C GLU A 399 2.98 27.89 11.14
N PRO A 400 2.88 27.07 10.09
CA PRO A 400 1.64 26.39 9.73
C PRO A 400 1.26 25.36 10.81
N GLU A 401 0.11 24.72 10.63
CA GLU A 401 -0.31 23.57 11.45
C GLU A 401 0.87 22.61 11.69
N PRO A 402 1.11 22.15 12.93
CA PRO A 402 2.34 21.44 13.29
C PRO A 402 2.67 20.27 12.36
N VAL A 403 1.65 19.50 11.94
CA VAL A 403 1.84 18.39 11.00
C VAL A 403 2.39 18.84 9.65
N ILE A 404 1.90 19.96 9.10
CA ILE A 404 2.36 20.53 7.83
C ILE A 404 3.77 21.11 7.98
N GLN A 405 4.07 21.73 9.13
CA GLN A 405 5.42 22.22 9.42
C GLN A 405 6.43 21.06 9.44
N GLN A 406 6.05 19.93 10.04
CA GLN A 406 6.92 18.75 10.13
C GLN A 406 7.11 18.10 8.75
N MET A 407 6.05 17.95 7.97
CA MET A 407 6.12 17.42 6.59
C MET A 407 6.96 18.31 5.68
N SER A 408 6.83 19.64 5.78
CA SER A 408 7.59 20.60 4.97
C SER A 408 9.08 20.60 5.33
N ARG A 409 9.45 20.56 6.61
CA ARG A 409 10.84 20.43 7.05
C ARG A 409 11.52 19.17 6.51
N TYR A 410 10.88 18.02 6.61
CA TYR A 410 11.41 16.77 6.06
C TYR A 410 11.51 16.83 4.53
N THR A 411 10.47 17.30 3.84
CA THR A 411 10.49 17.44 2.38
C THR A 411 11.57 18.40 1.90
N LEU A 412 11.82 19.49 2.65
CA LEU A 412 12.92 20.40 2.36
C LEU A 412 14.29 19.72 2.49
N ALA A 413 14.48 18.85 3.48
CA ALA A 413 15.70 18.06 3.62
C ALA A 413 15.89 17.11 2.41
N VAL A 414 14.82 16.46 1.95
CA VAL A 414 14.85 15.61 0.76
C VAL A 414 15.16 16.42 -0.51
N LYS A 415 14.54 17.59 -0.71
CA LYS A 415 14.90 18.47 -1.84
C LYS A 415 16.34 18.97 -1.75
N THR A 416 16.85 19.19 -0.55
CA THR A 416 18.27 19.51 -0.32
C THR A 416 19.18 18.35 -0.74
N LEU A 417 18.77 17.09 -0.54
CA LEU A 417 19.48 15.92 -1.11
C LEU A 417 19.46 15.94 -2.64
N ARG A 418 18.29 16.21 -3.24
CA ARG A 418 18.13 16.27 -4.71
C ARG A 418 18.96 17.38 -5.35
N ASN A 419 19.23 18.45 -4.61
CA ASN A 419 20.17 19.51 -5.01
C ASN A 419 21.65 19.14 -4.76
N GLU A 420 21.94 17.91 -4.33
CA GLU A 420 23.27 17.38 -4.05
C GLU A 420 24.02 18.14 -2.93
N GLU A 421 23.30 18.84 -2.06
CA GLU A 421 23.80 19.50 -0.85
C GLU A 421 23.85 18.50 0.32
N TYR A 422 24.54 17.36 0.15
CA TYR A 422 24.43 16.18 1.03
C TYR A 422 24.75 16.48 2.50
N ARG A 423 25.77 17.30 2.78
CA ARG A 423 26.15 17.63 4.17
C ARG A 423 25.03 18.40 4.88
N LYS A 424 24.44 19.37 4.20
CA LYS A 424 23.35 20.19 4.74
C LYS A 424 22.08 19.36 4.91
N ALA A 425 21.74 18.52 3.92
CA ALA A 425 20.62 17.62 4.05
C ALA A 425 20.78 16.63 5.22
N ALA A 426 21.98 16.06 5.40
CA ALA A 426 22.28 15.19 6.54
C ALA A 426 22.06 15.91 7.88
N PHE A 427 22.47 17.17 8.01
CA PHE A 427 22.20 17.98 9.19
C PHE A 427 20.68 18.15 9.43
N MET A 428 19.93 18.50 8.38
CA MET A 428 18.48 18.69 8.48
C MET A 428 17.72 17.40 8.84
N LEU A 429 18.14 16.26 8.27
CA LEU A 429 17.57 14.95 8.58
C LEU A 429 17.87 14.52 10.03
N GLU A 430 19.06 14.84 10.54
CA GLU A 430 19.45 14.57 11.93
C GLU A 430 18.63 15.40 12.93
N GLU A 431 18.40 16.69 12.65
CA GLU A 431 17.48 17.52 13.44
C GLU A 431 16.05 16.97 13.40
N PHE A 432 15.55 16.62 12.22
CA PHE A 432 14.21 16.06 12.06
C PHE A 432 14.02 14.74 12.84
N LEU A 433 15.00 13.84 12.79
CA LEU A 433 14.97 12.57 13.54
C LEU A 433 15.02 12.80 15.05
N THR A 434 15.80 13.77 15.52
CA THR A 434 15.86 14.13 16.95
C THR A 434 14.49 14.61 17.43
N ASP A 435 13.81 15.43 16.63
CA ASP A 435 12.45 15.89 16.93
C ASP A 435 11.43 14.74 16.92
N LEU A 436 11.57 13.78 15.99
CA LEU A 436 10.74 12.57 15.92
C LEU A 436 10.92 11.68 17.16
N GLN A 437 12.16 11.45 17.58
CA GLN A 437 12.48 10.61 18.74
C GLN A 437 12.07 11.24 20.07
N SER A 438 12.12 12.59 20.17
CA SER A 438 11.69 13.31 21.37
C SER A 438 10.16 13.46 21.49
N GLY A 439 9.42 13.12 20.44
CA GLY A 439 7.97 13.32 20.36
C GLY A 439 7.56 14.77 20.11
N ALA A 440 8.52 15.66 19.81
CA ALA A 440 8.23 17.01 19.31
C ALA A 440 7.56 16.96 17.92
N VAL A 441 7.88 15.91 17.16
CA VAL A 441 7.22 15.52 15.92
C VAL A 441 6.33 14.30 16.19
N SER A 442 5.10 14.30 15.64
CA SER A 442 4.21 13.17 15.85
C SER A 442 4.78 11.92 15.17
N ALA A 443 4.87 10.81 15.90
CA ALA A 443 5.17 9.50 15.32
C ALA A 443 4.10 9.03 14.30
N SER A 444 2.97 9.73 14.23
CA SER A 444 1.89 9.51 13.26
C SER A 444 2.02 10.35 11.97
N LEU A 445 3.22 10.82 11.63
CA LEU A 445 3.55 11.28 10.29
C LEU A 445 3.94 10.05 9.45
N PRO A 446 3.24 9.71 8.35
CA PRO A 446 2.30 10.49 7.52
C PRO A 446 0.82 10.27 7.89
N PRO A 447 -0.14 11.05 7.33
CA PRO A 447 -1.56 10.86 7.59
C PRO A 447 -2.10 9.64 6.82
N PHE A 448 -1.74 8.44 7.26
CA PHE A 448 -2.47 7.22 6.93
C PHE A 448 -3.20 6.71 8.16
N LEU A 449 -4.53 6.83 8.11
CA LEU A 449 -5.42 5.90 8.77
C LEU A 449 -5.11 4.50 8.23
N SER A 450 -4.35 3.72 9.01
CA SER A 450 -4.49 2.29 9.35
C SER A 450 -5.27 1.32 8.44
N THR A 451 -5.41 1.57 7.14
CA THR A 451 -6.19 0.74 6.21
C THR A 451 -5.37 0.33 4.99
N GLY A 452 -4.36 1.13 4.63
CA GLY A 452 -3.37 0.80 3.63
C GLY A 452 -2.12 0.19 4.25
N SER A 453 -2.27 -0.89 5.01
CA SER A 453 -1.15 -1.81 5.13
C SER A 453 -0.74 -2.19 3.71
N ILE A 454 0.49 -1.90 3.29
CA ILE A 454 1.02 -2.58 2.11
C ILE A 454 1.12 -4.05 2.54
N ARG A 455 0.08 -4.83 2.26
CA ARG A 455 -0.02 -6.27 2.62
C ARG A 455 0.11 -6.57 4.13
N GLY A 456 -0.52 -5.79 5.00
CA GLY A 456 -0.59 -6.09 6.44
C GLY A 456 0.54 -5.53 7.32
N ALA A 457 1.56 -4.88 6.76
CA ALA A 457 2.68 -4.32 7.52
C ALA A 457 2.58 -2.79 7.71
N GLU A 458 2.89 -2.32 8.92
CA GLU A 458 3.10 -0.89 9.21
C GLU A 458 4.37 -0.40 8.50
N TYR A 459 4.30 0.79 7.89
CA TYR A 459 5.46 1.40 7.24
C TYR A 459 6.36 2.06 8.29
N ASP A 460 7.60 1.58 8.42
CA ASP A 460 8.59 2.15 9.32
C ASP A 460 9.20 3.43 8.74
N PHE A 461 8.48 4.54 8.91
CA PHE A 461 8.92 5.87 8.45
C PHE A 461 10.20 6.31 9.14
N ALA A 462 10.31 6.13 10.46
CA ALA A 462 11.49 6.52 11.24
C ALA A 462 12.74 5.78 10.76
N GLY A 463 12.68 4.45 10.63
CA GLY A 463 13.79 3.64 10.14
C GLY A 463 14.16 3.93 8.68
N ALA A 464 13.20 4.34 7.85
CA ALA A 464 13.48 4.81 6.50
C ALA A 464 14.27 6.13 6.48
N VAL A 465 13.87 7.10 7.31
CA VAL A 465 14.58 8.39 7.45
C VAL A 465 15.97 8.19 8.08
N GLU A 466 16.14 7.29 9.04
CA GLU A 466 17.44 6.94 9.62
C GLU A 466 18.42 6.39 8.56
N LYS A 467 17.95 5.47 7.71
CA LYS A 467 18.73 4.96 6.56
C LYS A 467 19.08 6.09 5.59
N GLN A 468 18.12 6.95 5.27
CA GLN A 468 18.35 8.09 4.38
C GLN A 468 19.41 9.06 4.95
N LEU A 469 19.40 9.30 6.27
CA LEU A 469 20.44 10.09 6.96
C LEU A 469 21.82 9.43 6.85
N GLU A 470 21.93 8.12 7.09
CA GLU A 470 23.20 7.39 6.98
C GLU A 470 23.80 7.55 5.57
N GLN A 471 22.95 7.38 4.55
CA GLN A 471 23.38 7.50 3.16
C GLN A 471 23.72 8.95 2.79
N ALA A 472 22.95 9.93 3.25
CA ALA A 472 23.29 11.34 3.11
C ALA A 472 24.66 11.68 3.71
N LYS A 473 24.99 11.12 4.89
CA LYS A 473 26.30 11.29 5.52
C LYS A 473 27.42 10.68 4.67
N LYS A 474 27.22 9.46 4.17
CA LYS A 474 28.17 8.79 3.28
C LYS A 474 28.41 9.57 1.98
N LEU A 475 27.36 10.08 1.35
CA LEU A 475 27.47 10.87 0.12
C LEU A 475 28.18 12.21 0.35
N ALA A 476 27.94 12.86 1.50
CA ALA A 476 28.66 14.08 1.88
C ALA A 476 30.17 13.82 2.02
N ASP A 477 30.57 12.72 2.65
CA ASP A 477 31.97 12.38 2.84
C ASP A 477 32.66 12.04 1.49
N LEU A 478 31.96 11.35 0.58
CA LEU A 478 32.43 11.08 -0.79
C LEU A 478 32.53 12.36 -1.63
N GLN A 479 31.57 13.28 -1.50
CA GLN A 479 31.59 14.58 -2.17
C GLN A 479 32.79 15.42 -1.70
N GLU A 480 33.05 15.48 -0.39
CA GLU A 480 34.20 16.18 0.17
C GLU A 480 35.54 15.55 -0.25
N ALA A 481 35.61 14.21 -0.32
CA ALA A 481 36.79 13.51 -0.83
C ALA A 481 37.09 13.90 -2.28
N ARG A 482 36.07 13.88 -3.15
CA ARG A 482 36.17 14.33 -4.55
C ARG A 482 36.62 15.79 -4.64
N GLU A 483 36.03 16.69 -3.86
CA GLU A 483 36.40 18.11 -3.86
C GLU A 483 37.87 18.34 -3.50
N LYS A 484 38.42 17.53 -2.58
CA LYS A 484 39.82 17.61 -2.15
C LYS A 484 40.80 17.00 -3.16
N SER A 485 40.49 15.82 -3.70
CA SER A 485 41.43 15.08 -4.56
C SER A 485 41.36 15.51 -6.01
N GLN A 486 40.17 15.88 -6.49
CA GLN A 486 39.82 16.03 -7.91
C GLN A 486 40.13 14.77 -8.74
N ASP A 487 40.27 13.61 -8.10
CA ASP A 487 40.53 12.32 -8.76
C ASP A 487 39.24 11.81 -9.42
N PRO A 488 39.23 11.48 -10.72
CA PRO A 488 38.08 10.87 -11.38
C PRO A 488 37.56 9.59 -10.69
N ALA A 489 38.42 8.85 -9.98
CA ALA A 489 38.02 7.68 -9.22
C ALA A 489 37.10 8.02 -8.04
N ASP A 490 37.31 9.16 -7.37
CA ASP A 490 36.43 9.60 -6.28
C ASP A 490 35.07 10.07 -6.80
N LEU A 491 35.04 10.70 -7.98
CA LEU A 491 33.78 11.02 -8.66
C LEU A 491 33.03 9.75 -9.07
N TYR A 492 33.73 8.72 -9.56
CA TYR A 492 33.14 7.42 -9.86
C TYR A 492 32.55 6.77 -8.60
N ASN A 493 33.27 6.82 -7.47
CA ASN A 493 32.79 6.26 -6.20
C ASN A 493 31.53 6.96 -5.69
N LEU A 494 31.44 8.29 -5.85
CA LEU A 494 30.23 9.06 -5.56
C LEU A 494 29.07 8.63 -6.46
N ALA A 495 29.31 8.54 -7.78
CA ALA A 495 28.30 8.12 -8.75
C ALA A 495 27.78 6.69 -8.47
N ALA A 496 28.68 5.77 -8.14
CA ALA A 496 28.35 4.40 -7.80
C ALA A 496 27.53 4.31 -6.50
N ALA A 497 27.87 5.10 -5.48
CA ALA A 497 27.09 5.15 -4.24
C ALA A 497 25.64 5.61 -4.50
N ILE A 498 25.44 6.59 -5.37
CA ILE A 498 24.11 7.06 -5.79
C ILE A 498 23.38 6.00 -6.62
N PHE A 499 24.06 5.37 -7.58
CA PHE A 499 23.49 4.33 -8.45
C PHE A 499 22.89 3.16 -7.66
N HIS A 500 23.56 2.73 -6.58
CA HIS A 500 23.14 1.59 -5.77
C HIS A 500 22.07 1.90 -4.72
N ASP A 501 21.70 3.18 -4.52
CA ASP A 501 20.68 3.59 -3.57
C ASP A 501 19.47 4.19 -4.29
N GLN A 502 18.45 3.37 -4.53
CA GLN A 502 17.20 3.79 -5.17
C GLN A 502 16.34 4.71 -4.30
N ASN A 503 16.61 4.79 -2.98
CA ASN A 503 15.76 5.51 -2.04
C ASN A 503 16.37 6.81 -1.54
N ILE A 504 17.64 7.11 -1.85
CA ILE A 504 18.31 8.33 -1.34
C ILE A 504 17.51 9.61 -1.62
N TYR A 505 16.90 9.75 -2.79
CA TYR A 505 16.12 10.93 -3.17
C TYR A 505 14.60 10.75 -3.00
N TYR A 506 14.17 9.60 -2.48
CA TYR A 506 12.77 9.31 -2.26
C TYR A 506 12.23 10.08 -1.04
N ASN A 507 11.07 10.73 -1.20
CA ASN A 507 10.39 11.35 -0.08
C ASN A 507 9.53 10.30 0.65
N HIS A 508 9.93 9.89 1.84
CA HIS A 508 9.27 8.81 2.57
C HIS A 508 7.84 9.14 3.04
N LEU A 509 7.36 10.39 2.91
CA LEU A 509 5.95 10.73 3.11
C LEU A 509 5.02 10.03 2.13
N TRP A 510 5.53 9.65 0.95
CA TRP A 510 4.79 8.85 -0.02
C TRP A 510 4.57 7.40 0.42
N ALA A 511 5.35 6.88 1.39
CA ALA A 511 5.20 5.55 2.01
C ALA A 511 4.92 4.39 1.02
N GLY A 512 5.66 4.32 -0.10
CA GLY A 512 5.47 3.30 -1.15
C GLY A 512 4.19 3.41 -2.01
N ASN A 513 3.33 4.40 -1.75
CA ASN A 513 2.03 4.56 -2.42
C ASN A 513 2.04 5.64 -3.51
N ARG A 514 3.22 6.19 -3.87
CA ARG A 514 3.34 7.29 -4.83
C ARG A 514 2.60 7.04 -6.15
N GLN A 515 2.75 5.85 -6.74
CA GLN A 515 2.07 5.50 -8.00
C GLN A 515 0.54 5.51 -7.84
N TYR A 516 0.04 4.97 -6.72
CA TYR A 516 -1.39 5.01 -6.42
C TYR A 516 -1.89 6.44 -6.14
N PHE A 517 -1.10 7.30 -5.49
CA PHE A 517 -1.47 8.72 -5.35
C PHE A 517 -1.40 9.48 -6.66
N ASN A 518 -0.44 9.15 -7.53
CA ASN A 518 -0.36 9.75 -8.84
C ASN A 518 -1.58 9.37 -9.70
N TRP A 519 -2.05 8.12 -9.56
CA TRP A 519 -3.22 7.60 -10.25
C TRP A 519 -4.54 8.11 -9.65
N LEU A 520 -4.79 7.87 -8.36
CA LEU A 520 -6.03 8.25 -7.67
C LEU A 520 -6.09 9.73 -7.29
N GLY A 521 -4.95 10.36 -7.01
CA GLY A 521 -4.89 11.82 -6.84
C GLY A 521 -4.91 12.57 -8.17
N TYR A 522 -5.05 11.84 -9.28
CA TYR A 522 -5.22 12.32 -10.63
C TYR A 522 -4.15 13.31 -11.10
N VAL A 523 -2.93 13.08 -10.64
CA VAL A 523 -1.76 13.90 -10.99
C VAL A 523 -1.33 13.63 -12.44
N LEU A 524 -1.57 12.42 -12.93
CA LEU A 524 -1.13 11.95 -14.25
C LEU A 524 -2.24 11.96 -15.32
N ASP A 525 -3.40 12.60 -15.13
CA ASP A 525 -4.46 12.54 -16.15
C ASP A 525 -4.09 13.21 -17.49
N SER A 526 -3.14 14.15 -17.50
CA SER A 526 -2.54 14.65 -18.76
C SER A 526 -1.75 13.58 -19.53
N TYR A 527 -1.33 12.50 -18.86
CA TYR A 527 -0.70 11.36 -19.51
C TYR A 527 -1.70 10.57 -20.36
N TYR A 528 -2.98 10.55 -19.96
CA TYR A 528 -4.06 9.87 -20.69
C TYR A 528 -4.74 10.74 -21.75
N SER A 529 -4.47 12.06 -21.80
CA SER A 529 -5.00 12.95 -22.84
C SER A 529 -4.35 12.79 -24.22
N GLY A 530 -3.45 11.80 -24.39
CA GLY A 530 -2.87 11.42 -25.68
C GLY A 530 -1.51 12.06 -26.00
N ASP A 531 -1.05 12.99 -25.17
CA ASP A 531 0.19 13.75 -25.38
C ASP A 531 1.42 13.00 -24.84
N GLY A 532 1.20 11.97 -24.02
CA GLY A 532 2.24 11.14 -23.40
C GLY A 532 3.16 11.90 -22.44
N LYS A 533 2.83 13.14 -22.08
CA LYS A 533 3.66 14.01 -21.22
C LYS A 533 2.82 14.51 -20.06
N GLY A 534 3.24 14.17 -18.84
CA GLY A 534 2.64 14.73 -17.62
C GLY A 534 2.95 16.23 -17.45
N PRO A 535 2.46 16.86 -16.36
CA PRO A 535 2.73 18.26 -16.10
C PRO A 535 4.24 18.54 -16.01
N ALA A 536 4.68 19.72 -16.43
CA ALA A 536 6.11 20.06 -16.50
C ALA A 536 6.82 19.91 -15.14
N GLU A 537 6.12 20.20 -14.04
CA GLU A 537 6.59 20.00 -12.68
C GLU A 537 6.84 18.52 -12.34
N MET A 538 6.05 17.58 -12.89
CA MET A 538 6.28 16.15 -12.69
C MET A 538 7.47 15.66 -13.49
N ALA A 539 7.70 16.21 -14.68
CA ALA A 539 8.91 15.93 -15.43
C ALA A 539 10.17 16.42 -14.68
N GLY A 540 10.09 17.60 -14.04
CA GLY A 540 11.15 18.10 -13.16
C GLY A 540 11.38 17.17 -11.97
N PHE A 541 10.30 16.87 -11.23
CA PHE A 541 10.33 15.98 -10.07
C PHE A 541 10.91 14.59 -10.38
N ALA A 542 10.53 13.96 -11.50
CA ALA A 542 11.03 12.64 -11.87
C ALA A 542 12.56 12.67 -12.10
N ARG A 543 13.09 13.72 -12.73
CA ARG A 543 14.55 13.87 -12.92
C ARG A 543 15.30 14.05 -11.60
N GLU A 544 14.70 14.76 -10.65
CA GLU A 544 15.29 14.99 -9.32
C GLU A 544 15.17 13.77 -8.38
N MET A 545 14.13 12.95 -8.52
CA MET A 545 13.85 11.84 -7.61
C MET A 545 14.51 10.53 -8.05
N ILE A 546 14.68 10.32 -9.35
CA ILE A 546 15.28 9.09 -9.88
C ILE A 546 16.80 9.18 -9.73
N ASN A 547 17.36 8.38 -8.81
CA ASN A 547 18.80 8.33 -8.53
C ASN A 547 19.66 8.02 -9.77
N TYR A 548 19.10 7.29 -10.74
CA TYR A 548 19.76 7.02 -12.01
C TYR A 548 20.03 8.28 -12.84
N CYS A 549 19.22 9.34 -12.75
CA CYS A 549 19.49 10.61 -13.42
C CYS A 549 20.75 11.28 -12.88
N HIS A 550 20.92 11.27 -11.56
CA HIS A 550 22.08 11.82 -10.87
C HIS A 550 23.35 11.01 -11.19
N SER A 551 23.28 9.68 -11.05
CA SER A 551 24.45 8.81 -11.32
C SER A 551 24.87 8.83 -12.80
N ALA A 552 23.92 8.86 -13.75
CA ALA A 552 24.23 8.96 -15.18
C ALA A 552 25.11 10.18 -15.49
N ARG A 553 24.71 11.37 -15.01
CA ARG A 553 25.46 12.62 -15.21
C ARG A 553 26.88 12.52 -14.67
N LEU A 554 27.05 11.94 -13.47
CA LEU A 554 28.38 11.81 -12.85
C LEU A 554 29.25 10.77 -13.57
N PHE A 555 28.69 9.63 -14.00
CA PHE A 555 29.43 8.65 -14.80
C PHE A 555 29.85 9.22 -16.15
N GLU A 556 29.01 10.01 -16.81
CA GLU A 556 29.36 10.72 -18.03
C GLU A 556 30.52 11.71 -17.80
N GLU A 557 30.53 12.43 -16.68
CA GLU A 557 31.64 13.31 -16.29
C GLU A 557 32.96 12.53 -16.10
N VAL A 558 32.92 11.34 -15.46
CA VAL A 558 34.11 10.47 -15.30
C VAL A 558 34.62 10.00 -16.66
N TYR A 559 33.73 9.53 -17.54
CA TYR A 559 34.10 9.03 -18.87
C TYR A 559 34.77 10.12 -19.73
N ASN A 560 34.21 11.34 -19.70
CA ASN A 560 34.72 12.47 -20.46
C ASN A 560 35.97 13.11 -19.84
N ASN A 561 36.31 12.79 -18.59
CA ASN A 561 37.48 13.36 -17.93
C ASN A 561 38.79 12.89 -18.61
N PRO A 562 39.64 13.82 -19.10
CA PRO A 562 40.91 13.45 -19.75
C PRO A 562 41.92 12.75 -18.83
N ALA A 563 41.83 12.97 -17.51
CA ALA A 563 42.71 12.37 -16.52
C ALA A 563 42.28 10.94 -16.12
N ALA A 564 41.08 10.50 -16.48
CA ALA A 564 40.61 9.15 -16.16
C ALA A 564 41.37 8.08 -16.97
N ALA A 565 41.86 7.07 -16.28
CA ALA A 565 42.50 5.91 -16.90
C ALA A 565 41.49 5.14 -17.80
N SER A 566 42.00 4.46 -18.83
CA SER A 566 41.16 3.72 -19.80
C SER A 566 40.18 2.74 -19.13
N GLU A 567 40.66 2.00 -18.12
CA GLU A 567 39.81 1.06 -17.35
C GLU A 567 38.67 1.78 -16.60
N LEU A 568 38.96 2.94 -16.01
CA LEU A 568 37.95 3.73 -15.31
C LEU A 568 36.93 4.33 -16.31
N LYS A 569 37.38 4.76 -17.49
CA LYS A 569 36.49 5.20 -18.57
C LYS A 569 35.56 4.08 -19.05
N ALA A 570 36.09 2.86 -19.21
CA ALA A 570 35.27 1.70 -19.53
C ALA A 570 34.19 1.46 -18.46
N LYS A 571 34.58 1.42 -17.18
CA LYS A 571 33.64 1.27 -16.06
C LYS A 571 32.59 2.36 -16.05
N ALA A 572 32.98 3.61 -16.26
CA ALA A 572 32.08 4.75 -16.26
C ALA A 572 31.08 4.70 -17.43
N LEU A 573 31.53 4.41 -18.66
CA LEU A 573 30.64 4.32 -19.81
C LEU A 573 29.65 3.16 -19.72
N PHE A 574 30.11 2.00 -19.21
CA PHE A 574 29.21 0.88 -18.93
C PHE A 574 28.16 1.24 -17.86
N SER A 575 28.60 1.89 -16.78
CA SER A 575 27.70 2.31 -15.69
C SER A 575 26.72 3.40 -16.13
N LEU A 576 27.12 4.30 -17.05
CA LEU A 576 26.22 5.25 -17.69
C LEU A 576 25.10 4.52 -18.46
N GLY A 577 25.44 3.48 -19.22
CA GLY A 577 24.46 2.64 -19.91
C GLY A 577 23.49 1.97 -18.93
N LEU A 578 24.01 1.45 -17.81
CA LEU A 578 23.19 0.88 -16.73
C LEU A 578 22.29 1.92 -16.05
N SER A 579 22.77 3.14 -15.80
CA SER A 579 21.94 4.22 -15.25
C SER A 579 20.79 4.56 -16.20
N ARG A 580 21.07 4.73 -17.51
CA ARG A 580 20.01 4.99 -18.50
C ARG A 580 18.99 3.84 -18.57
N LEU A 581 19.46 2.60 -18.53
CA LEU A 581 18.58 1.42 -18.43
C LEU A 581 17.77 1.41 -17.13
N GLY A 582 18.36 1.86 -16.02
CA GLY A 582 17.67 2.07 -14.74
C GLY A 582 16.56 3.11 -14.83
N ILE A 583 16.77 4.23 -15.53
CA ILE A 583 15.73 5.23 -15.83
C ILE A 583 14.62 4.59 -16.64
N TYR A 584 14.95 3.86 -17.72
CA TYR A 584 13.96 3.19 -18.58
C TYR A 584 13.12 2.17 -17.80
N ASN A 585 13.76 1.38 -16.94
CA ASN A 585 13.09 0.38 -16.11
C ASN A 585 12.33 0.97 -14.91
N TRP A 586 12.48 2.26 -14.63
CA TRP A 586 11.67 2.96 -13.63
C TRP A 586 10.20 3.10 -14.06
N GLY A 587 9.91 2.92 -15.35
CA GLY A 587 8.57 2.80 -15.90
C GLY A 587 7.86 4.14 -16.09
N GLU A 588 6.54 4.14 -15.91
CA GLU A 588 5.66 5.28 -16.23
C GLU A 588 6.10 6.60 -15.59
N ASP A 589 6.69 6.54 -14.39
CA ASP A 589 7.14 7.75 -13.70
C ASP A 589 8.35 8.41 -14.38
N ALA A 590 9.24 7.62 -15.01
CA ALA A 590 10.30 8.17 -15.84
C ALA A 590 9.75 8.69 -17.16
N PHE A 591 8.74 8.05 -17.74
CA PHE A 591 8.18 8.45 -19.04
C PHE A 591 7.41 9.77 -18.99
N VAL A 592 7.09 10.29 -17.80
CA VAL A 592 6.66 11.68 -17.64
C VAL A 592 7.77 12.69 -17.99
N ALA A 593 9.04 12.33 -17.79
CA ALA A 593 10.20 13.19 -18.02
C ALA A 593 11.00 12.86 -19.28
N PHE A 594 10.90 11.63 -19.78
CA PHE A 594 11.73 11.11 -20.86
C PHE A 594 10.85 10.49 -21.93
N ASP A 595 11.14 10.82 -23.20
CA ASP A 595 10.54 10.07 -24.30
C ASP A 595 11.10 8.64 -24.29
N ARG A 596 10.20 7.67 -24.41
CA ARG A 596 10.54 6.25 -24.26
C ARG A 596 11.47 5.76 -25.38
N GLU A 597 11.23 6.19 -26.62
CA GLU A 597 12.03 5.75 -27.75
C GLU A 597 13.36 6.49 -27.79
N GLU A 598 13.38 7.80 -27.50
CA GLU A 598 14.64 8.55 -27.38
C GLU A 598 15.54 7.95 -26.28
N LEU A 599 14.99 7.66 -25.09
CA LEU A 599 15.76 7.05 -24.00
C LEU A 599 16.28 5.66 -24.39
N LYS A 600 15.49 4.87 -25.13
CA LYS A 600 15.90 3.57 -25.63
C LYS A 600 17.04 3.68 -26.63
N GLU A 601 16.97 4.63 -27.57
CA GLU A 601 18.03 4.93 -28.52
C GLU A 601 19.31 5.37 -27.79
N GLU A 602 19.21 6.25 -26.78
CA GLU A 602 20.37 6.64 -25.97
C GLU A 602 21.04 5.46 -25.26
N ILE A 603 20.27 4.49 -24.75
CA ILE A 603 20.82 3.28 -24.12
C ILE A 603 21.59 2.45 -25.16
N ILE A 604 20.99 2.24 -26.33
CA ILE A 604 21.60 1.50 -27.44
C ILE A 604 22.91 2.17 -27.86
N ASP A 605 22.89 3.47 -28.14
CA ASP A 605 24.06 4.25 -28.55
C ASP A 605 25.18 4.16 -27.50
N THR A 606 24.83 4.20 -26.22
CA THR A 606 25.80 4.11 -25.12
C THR A 606 26.51 2.76 -25.10
N PHE A 607 25.76 1.66 -25.21
CA PHE A 607 26.35 0.32 -25.19
C PHE A 607 27.07 -0.03 -26.50
N GLU A 608 26.60 0.44 -27.65
CA GLU A 608 27.32 0.29 -28.93
C GLU A 608 28.68 0.99 -28.86
N LYS A 609 28.70 2.23 -28.37
CA LYS A 609 29.93 2.98 -28.13
C LYS A 609 30.86 2.27 -27.15
N PHE A 610 30.32 1.71 -26.06
CA PHE A 610 31.12 0.95 -25.09
C PHE A 610 31.80 -0.26 -25.72
N VAL A 611 31.05 -1.07 -26.47
CA VAL A 611 31.59 -2.27 -27.15
C VAL A 611 32.61 -1.91 -28.23
N GLN A 612 32.43 -0.75 -28.90
CA GLN A 612 33.39 -0.26 -29.89
C GLN A 612 34.70 0.24 -29.27
N GLU A 613 34.63 1.00 -28.18
CA GLU A 613 35.80 1.60 -27.53
C GLU A 613 36.54 0.61 -26.61
N PHE A 614 35.83 -0.33 -25.98
CA PHE A 614 36.37 -1.25 -24.99
C PHE A 614 36.03 -2.73 -25.27
N PRO A 615 36.31 -3.26 -26.47
CA PRO A 615 35.93 -4.63 -26.85
C PRO A 615 36.61 -5.71 -25.99
N SER A 616 37.76 -5.42 -25.38
CA SER A 616 38.45 -6.35 -24.49
C SER A 616 38.02 -6.25 -23.02
N SER A 617 37.03 -5.40 -22.70
CA SER A 617 36.50 -5.28 -21.34
C SER A 617 35.78 -6.56 -20.93
N THR A 618 35.85 -6.91 -19.64
CA THR A 618 35.10 -8.04 -19.06
C THR A 618 33.60 -7.76 -18.92
N MET A 619 33.13 -6.58 -19.33
CA MET A 619 31.71 -6.19 -19.32
C MET A 619 31.14 -6.07 -20.74
N ALA A 620 31.94 -6.37 -21.77
CA ALA A 620 31.54 -6.20 -23.17
C ALA A 620 30.46 -7.20 -23.61
N ASP A 621 30.47 -8.41 -23.05
CA ASP A 621 29.45 -9.42 -23.25
C ASP A 621 28.13 -9.06 -22.56
N ASP A 622 28.16 -8.49 -21.35
CA ASP A 622 26.98 -7.89 -20.70
C ASP A 622 26.37 -6.75 -21.53
N ALA A 623 27.21 -5.86 -22.08
CA ALA A 623 26.74 -4.77 -22.93
C ALA A 623 26.09 -5.28 -24.23
N LEU A 624 26.68 -6.32 -24.85
CA LEU A 624 26.10 -6.99 -26.00
C LEU A 624 24.76 -7.67 -25.67
N LEU A 625 24.64 -8.25 -24.48
CA LEU A 625 23.38 -8.85 -24.02
C LEU A 625 22.28 -7.79 -23.88
N ALA A 626 22.59 -6.65 -23.28
CA ALA A 626 21.66 -5.52 -23.16
C ALA A 626 21.24 -4.98 -24.54
N LEU A 627 22.19 -4.84 -25.47
CA LEU A 627 21.92 -4.44 -26.86
C LEU A 627 20.98 -5.43 -27.56
N ALA A 628 21.22 -6.74 -27.41
CA ALA A 628 20.38 -7.77 -28.01
C ALA A 628 18.93 -7.70 -27.51
N ASP A 629 18.72 -7.58 -26.19
CA ASP A 629 17.38 -7.52 -25.59
C ASP A 629 16.62 -6.24 -25.99
N LEU A 630 17.29 -5.08 -26.02
CA LEU A 630 16.66 -3.80 -26.36
C LEU A 630 16.36 -3.63 -27.85
N SER A 631 17.31 -4.01 -28.71
CA SER A 631 17.19 -3.80 -30.16
C SER A 631 16.54 -4.97 -30.90
N ASN A 632 16.41 -6.15 -30.26
CA ASN A 632 16.03 -7.42 -30.89
C ASN A 632 16.92 -7.78 -32.09
N ARG A 633 18.21 -7.45 -32.01
CA ARG A 633 19.18 -7.73 -33.06
C ARG A 633 20.02 -8.96 -32.73
N ARG A 634 19.86 -9.99 -33.56
CA ARG A 634 20.55 -11.28 -33.42
C ARG A 634 22.07 -11.19 -33.58
N ASP A 635 22.60 -10.23 -34.34
CA ASP A 635 24.04 -10.10 -34.55
C ASP A 635 24.80 -9.79 -33.26
N TYR A 636 24.15 -9.17 -32.27
CA TYR A 636 24.73 -9.01 -30.93
C TYR A 636 24.84 -10.34 -30.17
N LEU A 637 23.85 -11.22 -30.28
CA LEU A 637 23.91 -12.57 -29.70
C LEU A 637 25.01 -13.41 -30.35
N ASP A 638 25.11 -13.36 -31.69
CA ASP A 638 26.16 -14.08 -32.43
C ASP A 638 27.56 -13.64 -31.99
N ARG A 639 27.75 -12.34 -31.71
CA ARG A 639 29.00 -11.81 -31.15
C ARG A 639 29.29 -12.30 -29.73
N ILE A 640 28.29 -12.45 -28.87
CA ILE A 640 28.48 -13.05 -27.53
C ILE A 640 29.05 -14.47 -27.67
N PHE A 641 28.45 -15.30 -28.51
CA PHE A 641 28.89 -16.69 -28.71
C PHE A 641 30.27 -16.80 -29.38
N SER A 642 30.59 -15.89 -30.30
CA SER A 642 31.86 -15.87 -31.03
C SER A 642 33.01 -15.28 -30.22
N ASP A 643 32.80 -14.07 -29.71
CA ASP A 643 33.86 -13.23 -29.14
C ASP A 643 34.04 -13.53 -27.64
N TYR A 644 33.00 -14.03 -26.97
CA TYR A 644 32.97 -14.33 -25.52
C TYR A 644 32.41 -15.72 -25.21
N PRO A 645 32.95 -16.81 -25.79
CA PRO A 645 32.41 -18.17 -25.66
C PRO A 645 32.49 -18.76 -24.25
N GLN A 646 33.14 -18.06 -23.31
CA GLN A 646 33.28 -18.44 -21.90
C GLN A 646 32.67 -17.38 -20.95
N GLY A 647 31.93 -16.41 -21.49
CA GLY A 647 31.25 -15.37 -20.72
C GLY A 647 30.14 -15.98 -19.85
N ASP A 648 29.89 -15.40 -18.69
CA ASP A 648 28.84 -15.82 -17.77
C ASP A 648 27.43 -15.48 -18.28
N VAL A 649 27.34 -14.63 -19.30
CA VAL A 649 26.08 -14.25 -19.97
C VAL A 649 25.58 -15.26 -21.00
N ILE A 650 26.38 -16.26 -21.39
CA ILE A 650 26.01 -17.26 -22.41
C ILE A 650 24.64 -17.92 -22.15
N PRO A 651 24.30 -18.40 -20.93
CA PRO A 651 22.98 -18.98 -20.67
C PRO A 651 21.84 -17.98 -20.87
N LYS A 652 22.06 -16.69 -20.58
CA LYS A 652 21.04 -15.64 -20.78
C LYS A 652 20.85 -15.36 -22.27
N ALA A 653 21.93 -15.35 -23.05
CA ALA A 653 21.90 -15.19 -24.49
C ALA A 653 21.14 -16.36 -25.17
N GLU A 654 21.32 -17.59 -24.70
CA GLU A 654 20.55 -18.77 -25.16
C GLU A 654 19.05 -18.59 -24.91
N VAL A 655 18.65 -18.14 -23.73
CA VAL A 655 17.24 -17.86 -23.40
C VAL A 655 16.65 -16.77 -24.31
N LEU A 656 17.39 -15.72 -24.61
CA LEU A 656 16.94 -14.67 -25.54
C LEU A 656 16.78 -15.21 -26.97
N LEU A 657 17.69 -16.08 -27.43
CA LEU A 657 17.60 -16.72 -28.74
C LEU A 657 16.37 -17.64 -28.84
N GLU A 658 16.07 -18.40 -27.79
CA GLU A 658 14.86 -19.21 -27.71
C GLU A 658 13.58 -18.35 -27.71
N LYS A 659 13.59 -17.23 -26.97
CA LYS A 659 12.49 -16.25 -26.96
C LYS A 659 12.27 -15.65 -28.34
N GLU A 660 13.34 -15.29 -29.06
CA GLU A 660 13.25 -14.76 -30.43
C GLU A 660 12.66 -15.80 -31.39
N ALA A 661 13.15 -17.04 -31.34
CA ALA A 661 12.63 -18.15 -32.14
C ALA A 661 11.14 -18.43 -31.84
N LEU A 662 10.72 -18.29 -30.58
CA LEU A 662 9.32 -18.41 -30.17
C LEU A 662 8.47 -17.26 -30.72
N LEU A 663 8.93 -16.01 -30.62
CA LEU A 663 8.23 -14.84 -31.16
C LEU A 663 8.10 -14.93 -32.69
N GLU A 664 9.13 -15.40 -33.39
CA GLU A 664 9.08 -15.64 -34.83
C GLU A 664 8.08 -16.75 -35.18
N LYS A 665 8.07 -17.84 -34.40
CA LYS A 665 7.06 -18.90 -34.52
C LYS A 665 5.64 -18.35 -34.30
N MET A 666 5.44 -17.44 -33.34
CA MET A 666 4.15 -16.79 -33.05
C MET A 666 3.70 -15.82 -34.15
N ARG A 667 4.64 -15.18 -34.86
CA ARG A 667 4.34 -14.31 -36.01
C ARG A 667 3.93 -15.09 -37.27
N SER A 668 4.14 -16.40 -37.29
CA SER A 668 3.67 -17.25 -38.38
C SER A 668 2.13 -17.22 -38.45
N PRO A 669 1.52 -16.99 -39.63
CA PRO A 669 0.07 -17.06 -39.80
C PRO A 669 -0.50 -18.46 -39.54
N TYR A 670 0.36 -19.47 -39.32
CA TYR A 670 0.01 -20.84 -39.00
C TYR A 670 0.21 -21.20 -37.52
N TYR A 671 0.64 -20.25 -36.68
CA TYR A 671 0.76 -20.49 -35.24
C TYR A 671 -0.64 -20.63 -34.62
N ARG A 672 -0.88 -21.77 -33.96
CA ARG A 672 -2.01 -21.95 -33.06
C ARG A 672 -1.45 -22.11 -31.65
N PRO A 673 -1.79 -21.25 -30.68
CA PRO A 673 -1.36 -21.45 -29.30
C PRO A 673 -1.94 -22.76 -28.79
N GLU A 674 -1.07 -23.70 -28.42
CA GLU A 674 -1.47 -24.86 -27.63
C GLU A 674 -1.75 -24.37 -26.21
N TYR A 675 -3.02 -24.07 -25.94
CA TYR A 675 -3.47 -23.85 -24.56
C TYR A 675 -3.33 -25.17 -23.81
N ARG A 676 -2.26 -25.29 -23.01
CA ARG A 676 -2.19 -26.34 -21.99
C ARG A 676 -3.21 -25.99 -20.90
N HIS A 677 -4.21 -26.87 -20.77
CA HIS A 677 -5.23 -26.85 -19.72
C HIS A 677 -4.63 -27.17 -18.34
#